data_AF-A0A9P8MCJ6-F1
#
_entry.id   AF-A0A9P8MCJ6-F1
#
_cell.length_a   1.000
_cell.length_b   1.000
_cell.length_c   1.000
_cell.angle_alpha   90.00
_cell.angle_beta   90.00
_cell.angle_gamma   90.00
#
_symmetry.space_group_name_H-M   'P 1'
#
loop_
_entity.id
_entity.type
_entity.pdbx_description
1 polymer ?
#
loop_
_entity_poly.entity_id
_entity_poly.type
_entity_poly.pdbx_seq_one_letter_code
_entity_poly.pdbx_strand_id
1 'polypeptide(L)'
;MNGQEQAPAPAPTPAPETTHHEPDTPEQPAAKRLKVNDAAHSRAGSNAMEGPDGQESRDVPTNGNGETVAEPRAPIDRRVGTTPIKKEYLLGVSTSRNSESEMADDDAAEGRGGDDRDRRDNHGGAKGKKGKREKRKKGQNTERSFGRFGDSIQLCNSRAMYPEFSPHPCKFGDECRMSHDLRKYLEEGRREDVETFGGKCPVFEQYGVCFSGWKCRFVKSHMRELEHEDGRKELVLIDNSTKTESNGTEPMPTSTKVSGGDELDERRAGIYNNVAMSTKIDLNRKRIDFAKADEYIKWMNDEATLNNSFHHRRKDQSNEGIEDLRAQFVDPPFKPSEKRRLYFGPETPTLAPLTTQGNLPFRRLCVELGCELTYSEMAMGMPLLQGTKADWTLLKAHESEIQPPAFKPSSNYVFENYDNSRDLRFGAQISGNQPWIVTKAADVLNRYCPHLRLIDLNCGCPIDMVFKSGGGSALLESQGKLERMIRGMNAMSGEIPITAKIRTGVKSSRPTAPSVISKLAFGSREHRERLGAPGCAALTLHGRSREQRYTKRADWSYIGECAALIKTYNEQRDALADTAAEPDASTLPNSKDGRMYFLGNGDCYSHTEYFEHVSKSRVDTVMIGRGALIKPWLFEEIQQGQYLDKSASERLTYIEKFVRYGLDAWGSDELGIGFTRRFLLEWLSFAHRYVPVGLLEVLPPSLNDRPPAYVGRNDLETLMASGNYKDWIKITEMFLGPVHPGFEFQPKHRSNAYEAEG
;
A
#
# COMPACT_ATOMS: atom_id res chain seq x y z
N MET A 1 -70.59 25.24 44.99
CA MET A 1 -70.48 24.13 45.96
C MET A 1 -69.21 23.36 45.65
N ASN A 2 -68.26 23.12 46.55
CA ASN A 2 -67.70 23.87 47.69
C ASN A 2 -66.50 23.04 48.23
N GLY A 3 -65.49 23.66 48.87
CA GLY A 3 -64.25 23.01 49.34
C GLY A 3 -63.03 23.34 48.44
N GLN A 4 -62.01 24.13 48.82
CA GLN A 4 -61.45 24.47 50.16
C GLN A 4 -60.93 23.21 50.88
N GLU A 5 -59.73 23.11 51.47
CA GLU A 5 -58.62 24.05 51.80
C GLU A 5 -57.24 23.38 51.45
N GLN A 6 -56.02 23.90 51.68
CA GLN A 6 -55.49 25.11 52.36
C GLN A 6 -54.12 25.53 51.72
N ALA A 7 -53.33 26.40 52.38
CA ALA A 7 -51.91 26.68 52.10
C ALA A 7 -51.10 26.81 53.41
N PRO A 8 -49.76 26.76 53.38
CA PRO A 8 -49.03 27.84 54.08
C PRO A 8 -47.78 28.42 53.38
N ALA A 9 -47.47 29.65 53.80
CA ALA A 9 -46.47 30.65 53.40
C ALA A 9 -45.03 30.26 52.97
N PRO A 10 -44.35 31.11 52.17
CA PRO A 10 -42.92 31.02 51.81
C PRO A 10 -42.01 32.03 52.57
N ALA A 11 -40.70 31.74 52.63
CA ALA A 11 -39.62 32.69 52.99
C ALA A 11 -38.22 32.11 52.61
N PRO A 12 -37.14 32.91 52.51
CA PRO A 12 -37.04 34.19 51.79
C PRO A 12 -35.81 34.26 50.84
N THR A 13 -35.82 35.19 49.89
CA THR A 13 -34.71 35.49 48.95
C THR A 13 -33.65 36.41 49.55
N PRO A 14 -32.35 36.25 49.21
CA PRO A 14 -31.35 37.32 49.32
C PRO A 14 -31.41 38.26 48.10
N ALA A 15 -31.15 39.55 48.33
CA ALA A 15 -31.14 40.62 47.32
C ALA A 15 -29.70 40.93 46.82
N PRO A 16 -29.52 41.71 45.73
CA PRO A 16 -28.24 41.84 45.01
C PRO A 16 -27.39 43.04 45.45
N GLU A 17 -26.10 43.01 45.13
CA GLU A 17 -25.20 44.18 45.19
C GLU A 17 -24.88 44.74 43.80
N THR A 18 -24.66 46.05 43.75
CA THR A 18 -24.70 46.88 42.53
C THR A 18 -23.34 47.45 42.13
N THR A 19 -22.97 47.22 40.86
CA THR A 19 -22.31 48.14 39.90
C THR A 19 -21.46 49.33 40.39
N HIS A 20 -20.28 49.47 39.77
CA HIS A 20 -19.73 50.78 39.36
C HIS A 20 -19.20 50.71 37.91
N HIS A 21 -19.23 51.84 37.20
CA HIS A 21 -19.11 51.99 35.73
C HIS A 21 -17.80 52.68 35.29
N GLU A 22 -17.27 52.24 34.13
CA GLU A 22 -16.60 53.05 33.07
C GLU A 22 -15.27 53.82 33.33
N PRO A 23 -14.49 54.24 32.28
CA PRO A 23 -14.86 54.41 30.86
C PRO A 23 -13.94 53.78 29.77
N ASP A 24 -14.31 54.03 28.52
CA ASP A 24 -13.92 53.41 27.24
C ASP A 24 -12.63 53.90 26.52
N THR A 25 -11.98 52.97 25.78
CA THR A 25 -11.26 53.05 24.46
C THR A 25 -10.11 54.08 24.21
N PRO A 26 -9.05 53.79 23.38
CA PRO A 26 -9.12 53.52 21.93
C PRO A 26 -8.16 52.44 21.35
N GLU A 27 -8.20 52.25 20.02
CA GLU A 27 -7.58 51.14 19.24
C GLU A 27 -6.10 51.29 18.80
N GLN A 28 -5.39 50.13 18.73
CA GLN A 28 -4.31 49.73 17.76
C GLN A 28 -3.00 50.58 17.66
N PRO A 29 -1.89 50.13 16.97
CA PRO A 29 -1.56 48.82 16.36
C PRO A 29 -0.17 48.19 16.75
N ALA A 30 0.00 46.91 16.38
CA ALA A 30 1.23 46.14 16.05
C ALA A 30 2.66 46.54 16.55
N ALA A 31 3.36 45.60 17.22
CA ALA A 31 4.84 45.54 17.24
C ALA A 31 5.44 44.12 17.46
N LYS A 32 6.60 43.88 16.84
CA LYS A 32 7.42 42.64 16.88
C LYS A 32 8.15 42.44 18.22
N ARG A 33 8.29 41.20 18.72
CA ARG A 33 9.40 40.66 19.57
C ARG A 33 9.31 39.12 19.64
N LEU A 34 10.36 38.33 19.86
CA LEU A 34 11.80 38.44 19.55
C LEU A 34 12.38 37.00 19.61
N LYS A 35 13.41 36.67 18.83
CA LYS A 35 14.17 35.41 19.03
C LYS A 35 15.14 35.58 20.20
N VAL A 36 15.32 34.54 21.01
CA VAL A 36 16.48 34.41 21.90
C VAL A 36 17.16 33.08 21.58
N ASN A 37 18.38 33.17 21.04
CA ASN A 37 19.38 32.13 21.17
C ASN A 37 20.17 32.47 22.44
N ASP A 38 20.59 31.47 23.21
CA ASP A 38 21.72 31.63 24.12
C ASP A 38 22.75 30.53 23.87
N ALA A 39 24.01 30.95 23.78
CA ALA A 39 25.17 30.08 23.69
C ALA A 39 26.39 30.77 24.31
N ALA A 40 27.15 29.99 25.08
CA ALA A 40 28.53 30.26 25.53
C ALA A 40 28.70 31.33 26.65
N HIS A 41 29.65 31.28 27.61
CA HIS A 41 31.01 30.73 27.64
C HIS A 41 31.59 30.73 29.09
N SER A 42 32.46 29.76 29.41
CA SER A 42 33.74 29.83 30.20
C SER A 42 34.21 28.38 30.45
N ARG A 43 35.44 27.88 30.18
CA ARG A 43 36.85 28.32 30.25
C ARG A 43 37.35 28.68 31.66
N ALA A 44 38.52 28.25 32.16
CA ALA A 44 39.48 27.18 31.78
C ALA A 44 40.62 27.05 32.85
N GLY A 45 41.31 25.90 32.93
CA GLY A 45 42.64 25.71 33.58
C GLY A 45 42.67 25.46 35.11
N SER A 46 43.70 24.87 35.72
CA SER A 46 44.92 24.21 35.18
C SER A 46 45.73 23.44 36.27
N ASN A 47 46.37 22.32 35.90
CA ASN A 47 47.58 21.62 36.43
C ASN A 47 48.04 21.72 37.90
N ALA A 48 48.41 20.58 38.53
CA ALA A 48 49.83 20.16 38.74
C ALA A 48 50.06 18.88 39.62
N MET A 49 51.17 18.17 39.33
CA MET A 49 52.07 17.34 40.18
C MET A 49 51.72 15.92 40.71
N GLU A 50 52.36 14.93 40.06
CA GLU A 50 53.30 13.87 40.56
C GLU A 50 53.10 13.10 41.90
N GLY A 51 53.24 11.76 41.82
CA GLY A 51 53.46 10.82 42.94
C GLY A 51 53.38 9.33 42.49
N PRO A 52 54.35 8.44 42.78
CA PRO A 52 54.44 7.10 42.17
C PRO A 52 53.94 5.92 43.04
N ASP A 53 53.82 4.76 42.36
CA ASP A 53 53.76 3.37 42.84
C ASP A 53 52.78 2.97 43.96
N GLY A 54 51.83 2.11 43.57
CA GLY A 54 50.96 1.34 44.46
C GLY A 54 50.36 0.13 43.75
N GLN A 55 51.06 -1.00 43.77
CA GLN A 55 50.46 -2.29 43.38
C GLN A 55 49.51 -2.75 44.48
N GLU A 56 48.21 -2.57 44.28
CA GLU A 56 47.17 -3.28 45.04
C GLU A 56 46.31 -4.12 44.11
N SER A 57 46.36 -5.43 44.34
CA SER A 57 45.45 -6.41 43.75
C SER A 57 44.02 -6.13 44.20
N ARG A 58 43.11 -5.86 43.26
CA ARG A 58 41.68 -5.80 43.55
C ARG A 58 41.04 -7.15 43.27
N ASP A 59 40.60 -7.80 44.34
CA ASP A 59 39.79 -9.01 44.28
C ASP A 59 38.48 -8.77 43.52
N VAL A 60 38.12 -9.71 42.64
CA VAL A 60 36.83 -9.72 41.95
C VAL A 60 35.82 -10.44 42.85
N PRO A 61 34.70 -9.83 43.23
CA PRO A 61 33.69 -10.50 44.06
C PRO A 61 32.93 -11.55 43.24
N THR A 62 33.20 -12.82 43.51
CA THR A 62 32.47 -13.95 42.91
C THR A 62 31.20 -14.27 43.69
N ASN A 63 30.05 -14.35 43.00
CA ASN A 63 28.88 -15.04 43.56
C ASN A 63 29.09 -16.57 43.50
N GLY A 64 28.49 -17.29 44.46
CA GLY A 64 28.82 -18.68 44.82
C GLY A 64 28.57 -19.80 43.80
N ASN A 65 28.38 -19.49 42.50
CA ASN A 65 28.25 -20.47 41.41
C ASN A 65 29.31 -20.31 40.28
N GLY A 66 30.30 -19.42 40.44
CA GLY A 66 31.48 -19.38 39.55
C GLY A 66 31.26 -18.82 38.13
N GLU A 67 30.09 -18.29 37.81
CA GLU A 67 29.85 -17.58 36.55
C GLU A 67 30.25 -16.10 36.66
N THR A 68 30.97 -15.61 35.65
CA THR A 68 31.36 -14.19 35.55
C THR A 68 30.13 -13.33 35.24
N VAL A 69 29.75 -12.46 36.18
CA VAL A 69 28.74 -11.42 35.93
C VAL A 69 29.28 -10.48 34.87
N ALA A 70 28.65 -10.45 33.69
CA ALA A 70 29.02 -9.51 32.64
C ALA A 70 28.74 -8.07 33.12
N GLU A 71 29.76 -7.21 33.10
CA GLU A 71 29.57 -5.80 33.44
C GLU A 71 28.51 -5.16 32.52
N PRO A 72 27.67 -4.25 33.04
CA PRO A 72 26.75 -3.50 32.22
C PRO A 72 27.53 -2.64 31.23
N ARG A 73 27.51 -3.05 29.94
CA ARG A 73 28.14 -2.28 28.86
C ARG A 73 27.65 -0.84 28.90
N ALA A 74 28.59 0.10 28.88
CA ALA A 74 28.30 1.53 28.82
C ALA A 74 27.33 1.83 27.65
N PRO A 75 26.44 2.84 27.78
CA PRO A 75 25.47 3.15 26.73
C PRO A 75 26.16 3.40 25.39
N ILE A 76 25.94 2.51 24.42
CA ILE A 76 26.49 2.65 23.07
C ILE A 76 25.74 3.81 22.41
N ASP A 77 26.41 4.94 22.22
CA ASP A 77 25.81 6.13 21.62
C ASP A 77 25.41 5.85 20.16
N ARG A 78 24.10 5.77 19.93
CA ARG A 78 23.53 5.38 18.63
C ARG A 78 23.65 6.54 17.65
N ARG A 79 24.72 6.55 16.86
CA ARG A 79 24.95 7.53 15.78
C ARG A 79 23.77 7.56 14.81
N VAL A 80 22.95 8.60 14.89
CA VAL A 80 21.73 8.77 14.10
C VAL A 80 22.00 8.62 12.59
N GLY A 81 21.28 7.71 11.93
CA GLY A 81 21.38 7.48 10.50
C GLY A 81 22.44 6.46 10.06
N THR A 82 23.28 5.95 10.97
CA THR A 82 24.21 4.84 10.70
C THR A 82 23.74 3.58 11.43
N THR A 83 23.66 2.43 10.75
CA THR A 83 23.27 1.17 11.38
C THR A 83 24.41 0.67 12.28
N PRO A 84 24.17 0.35 13.56
CA PRO A 84 25.19 -0.15 14.47
C PRO A 84 25.46 -1.63 14.20
N ILE A 85 26.42 -1.93 13.32
CA ILE A 85 26.88 -3.28 12.97
C ILE A 85 28.12 -3.63 13.80
N LYS A 86 28.18 -4.86 14.32
CA LYS A 86 29.29 -5.34 15.16
C LYS A 86 30.62 -5.27 14.40
N LYS A 87 31.66 -4.81 15.10
CA LYS A 87 32.98 -4.47 14.53
C LYS A 87 33.61 -5.58 13.68
N GLU A 88 33.41 -6.84 14.04
CA GLU A 88 33.96 -8.00 13.33
C GLU A 88 33.40 -8.20 11.91
N TYR A 89 32.26 -7.58 11.57
CA TYR A 89 31.68 -7.61 10.21
C TYR A 89 31.99 -6.34 9.39
N LEU A 90 32.59 -5.32 9.99
CA LEU A 90 32.89 -4.05 9.30
C LEU A 90 34.13 -4.16 8.41
N LEU A 91 34.05 -3.61 7.21
CA LEU A 91 35.22 -3.53 6.31
C LEU A 91 36.17 -2.40 6.74
N GLY A 92 37.46 -2.72 6.85
CA GLY A 92 38.50 -1.80 7.30
C GLY A 92 38.74 -0.64 6.32
N VAL A 93 38.89 0.58 6.86
CA VAL A 93 38.94 1.84 6.09
C VAL A 93 40.17 1.96 5.15
N SER A 94 41.17 1.08 5.24
CA SER A 94 42.38 1.15 4.39
C SER A 94 42.12 0.84 2.90
N THR A 95 41.03 0.15 2.55
CA THR A 95 40.58 -0.03 1.15
C THR A 95 39.54 1.01 0.71
N SER A 96 39.13 1.91 1.61
CA SER A 96 37.96 2.81 1.46
C SER A 96 38.28 4.16 0.78
N ARG A 97 39.45 4.34 0.15
CA ARG A 97 39.80 5.61 -0.53
C ARG A 97 38.95 5.97 -1.76
N ASN A 98 38.10 5.05 -2.22
CA ASN A 98 37.09 5.29 -3.27
C ASN A 98 35.63 5.29 -2.73
N SER A 99 35.42 5.23 -1.41
CA SER A 99 34.08 5.14 -0.82
C SER A 99 33.81 6.15 0.30
N GLU A 100 34.25 7.40 0.12
CA GLU A 100 33.40 8.52 0.52
C GLU A 100 32.20 8.61 -0.44
N SER A 101 31.30 7.62 -0.35
CA SER A 101 29.94 7.85 -0.81
C SER A 101 29.37 8.93 0.08
N GLU A 102 29.11 10.12 -0.47
CA GLU A 102 28.25 11.11 0.16
C GLU A 102 27.02 10.40 0.72
N MET A 103 26.52 10.81 1.89
CA MET A 103 25.28 10.28 2.48
C MET A 103 24.09 10.60 1.55
N ALA A 104 23.93 9.79 0.52
CA ALA A 104 22.95 9.97 -0.53
C ALA A 104 21.57 9.63 0.04
N ASP A 105 20.69 10.61 0.01
CA ASP A 105 19.30 10.42 0.40
C ASP A 105 18.59 9.58 -0.68
N ASP A 106 18.61 8.25 -0.54
CA ASP A 106 17.84 7.34 -1.41
C ASP A 106 16.34 7.69 -1.42
N ASP A 107 15.84 8.25 -0.30
CA ASP A 107 14.47 8.71 -0.16
C ASP A 107 14.23 10.05 -0.92
N ALA A 108 15.29 10.76 -1.33
CA ALA A 108 15.22 11.89 -2.27
C ALA A 108 15.06 11.46 -3.75
N ALA A 109 15.29 10.20 -4.11
CA ALA A 109 14.90 9.69 -5.43
C ALA A 109 13.36 9.66 -5.60
N GLU A 110 12.63 9.36 -4.51
CA GLU A 110 11.18 9.58 -4.40
C GLU A 110 10.84 11.06 -4.09
N GLY A 111 11.83 11.84 -3.68
CA GLY A 111 11.78 13.27 -3.34
C GLY A 111 11.67 14.22 -4.53
N ARG A 112 12.42 13.96 -5.62
CA ARG A 112 12.62 14.91 -6.73
C ARG A 112 11.46 14.96 -7.74
N GLY A 113 10.36 15.57 -7.30
CA GLY A 113 9.36 16.22 -8.14
C GLY A 113 9.17 17.66 -7.68
N GLY A 114 9.91 18.60 -8.30
CA GLY A 114 9.91 20.02 -7.92
C GLY A 114 10.64 20.92 -8.93
N ASP A 115 10.07 22.10 -9.14
CA ASP A 115 10.59 23.32 -9.81
C ASP A 115 11.24 23.21 -11.21
N ASP A 116 10.42 23.52 -12.23
CA ASP A 116 10.76 24.55 -13.24
C ASP A 116 9.57 24.75 -14.24
N ARG A 117 8.50 25.47 -13.83
CA ARG A 117 7.45 25.99 -14.77
C ARG A 117 6.75 27.30 -14.37
N ASP A 118 7.30 28.11 -13.47
CA ASP A 118 6.81 29.50 -13.29
C ASP A 118 7.62 30.48 -14.15
N ARG A 119 7.11 30.68 -15.38
CA ARG A 119 7.25 31.88 -16.25
C ARG A 119 6.82 31.52 -17.68
N ARG A 120 5.55 31.81 -17.99
CA ARG A 120 5.08 32.04 -19.37
C ARG A 120 4.02 33.13 -19.38
N ASP A 121 4.48 34.35 -19.11
CA ASP A 121 3.78 35.53 -19.60
C ASP A 121 4.11 35.73 -21.09
N ASN A 122 3.04 35.93 -21.84
CA ASN A 122 2.83 36.98 -22.83
C ASN A 122 3.85 37.31 -23.97
N HIS A 123 3.29 37.41 -25.18
CA HIS A 123 3.74 38.13 -26.38
C HIS A 123 5.23 38.24 -26.81
N GLY A 124 5.51 37.68 -27.99
CA GLY A 124 6.10 38.42 -29.12
C GLY A 124 7.63 38.62 -29.21
N GLY A 125 8.16 38.68 -30.44
CA GLY A 125 9.48 39.28 -30.71
C GLY A 125 10.53 38.33 -31.30
N ALA A 126 11.07 38.70 -32.47
CA ALA A 126 11.98 37.92 -33.30
C ALA A 126 13.48 37.90 -32.88
N LYS A 127 14.25 37.04 -33.58
CA LYS A 127 15.73 37.08 -33.80
C LYS A 127 16.70 36.75 -32.65
N GLY A 128 17.06 35.46 -32.57
CA GLY A 128 18.42 34.96 -32.85
C GLY A 128 19.65 35.36 -32.00
N LYS A 129 20.26 34.36 -31.34
CA LYS A 129 21.71 34.10 -31.35
C LYS A 129 22.04 32.67 -30.87
N LYS A 130 23.08 32.06 -31.43
CA LYS A 130 23.58 30.72 -31.03
C LYS A 130 24.32 30.82 -29.68
N GLY A 131 24.04 29.90 -28.77
CA GLY A 131 24.82 29.67 -27.55
C GLY A 131 24.58 28.23 -27.05
N LYS A 132 25.63 27.52 -26.66
CA LYS A 132 25.55 26.12 -26.19
C LYS A 132 24.60 26.04 -24.98
N ARG A 133 23.43 25.42 -25.17
CA ARG A 133 22.51 25.07 -24.08
C ARG A 133 22.66 23.59 -23.79
N GLU A 134 23.47 23.25 -22.79
CA GLU A 134 23.43 21.92 -22.21
C GLU A 134 21.98 21.59 -21.81
N LYS A 135 21.49 20.44 -22.27
CA LYS A 135 20.18 19.95 -21.85
C LYS A 135 20.29 19.50 -20.39
N ARG A 136 19.98 20.40 -19.45
CA ARG A 136 19.56 19.99 -18.10
C ARG A 136 18.47 18.93 -18.26
N LYS A 137 18.75 17.71 -17.78
CA LYS A 137 17.91 16.52 -18.02
C LYS A 137 16.53 16.74 -17.40
N LYS A 138 15.49 16.24 -18.08
CA LYS A 138 14.11 16.27 -17.59
C LYS A 138 13.94 15.25 -16.45
N GLY A 139 12.77 15.24 -15.81
CA GLY A 139 12.51 14.46 -14.58
C GLY A 139 12.93 12.99 -14.67
N GLN A 140 13.57 12.50 -13.60
CA GLN A 140 14.34 11.24 -13.58
C GLN A 140 13.53 9.96 -13.86
N ASN A 141 12.19 9.99 -13.82
CA ASN A 141 11.33 8.81 -14.01
C ASN A 141 10.59 8.77 -15.36
N THR A 142 10.79 9.75 -16.25
CA THR A 142 10.12 9.81 -17.57
C THR A 142 10.96 9.30 -18.74
N GLU A 143 12.21 8.89 -18.50
CA GLU A 143 13.17 8.45 -19.54
C GLU A 143 13.69 7.01 -19.31
N ARG A 144 12.98 6.17 -18.51
CA ARG A 144 13.33 4.75 -18.35
C ARG A 144 12.91 3.94 -19.58
N SER A 145 13.90 3.51 -20.37
CA SER A 145 13.78 2.37 -21.28
C SER A 145 13.64 1.07 -20.44
N PHE A 146 12.95 0.08 -21.00
CA PHE A 146 12.79 -1.25 -20.37
C PHE A 146 13.23 -2.38 -21.29
N GLY A 147 13.99 -2.04 -22.34
CA GLY A 147 14.34 -2.95 -23.43
C GLY A 147 13.11 -3.54 -24.14
N ARG A 148 13.33 -4.62 -24.88
CA ARG A 148 12.26 -5.45 -25.46
C ARG A 148 12.72 -6.90 -25.46
N PHE A 149 12.00 -7.74 -24.73
CA PHE A 149 12.29 -9.16 -24.56
C PHE A 149 11.06 -9.96 -24.97
N GLY A 150 11.27 -10.99 -25.80
CA GLY A 150 10.21 -11.79 -26.40
C GLY A 150 10.74 -12.59 -27.58
N ASP A 151 10.02 -13.65 -27.91
CA ASP A 151 10.39 -14.65 -28.92
C ASP A 151 10.74 -14.04 -30.28
N SER A 152 11.81 -14.55 -30.90
CA SER A 152 12.27 -14.16 -32.25
C SER A 152 11.22 -14.51 -33.31
N ILE A 153 10.51 -15.62 -33.12
CA ILE A 153 9.35 -16.04 -33.91
C ILE A 153 8.13 -16.07 -32.99
N GLN A 154 7.10 -15.29 -33.32
CA GLN A 154 5.88 -15.24 -32.51
C GLN A 154 4.95 -16.43 -32.86
N LEU A 155 4.79 -17.40 -31.95
CA LEU A 155 3.88 -18.54 -32.15
C LEU A 155 2.40 -18.10 -32.06
N CYS A 156 1.60 -18.56 -33.03
CA CYS A 156 0.17 -18.30 -33.09
C CYS A 156 -0.57 -18.92 -31.90
N ASN A 157 -1.54 -18.19 -31.34
CA ASN A 157 -2.36 -18.67 -30.22
C ASN A 157 -3.24 -19.89 -30.57
N SER A 158 -3.50 -20.15 -31.87
CA SER A 158 -4.20 -21.37 -32.31
C SER A 158 -3.32 -22.63 -32.28
N ARG A 159 -1.99 -22.46 -32.08
CA ARG A 159 -1.02 -23.52 -31.85
C ARG A 159 -0.56 -23.61 -30.39
N ALA A 160 -0.44 -22.46 -29.71
CA ALA A 160 0.22 -22.33 -28.39
C ALA A 160 -0.23 -23.32 -27.29
N MET A 161 -1.49 -23.77 -27.31
CA MET A 161 -2.07 -24.69 -26.31
C MET A 161 -2.51 -26.05 -26.87
N TYR A 162 -2.23 -26.35 -28.14
CA TYR A 162 -2.83 -27.49 -28.85
C TYR A 162 -1.77 -28.51 -29.33
N PRO A 163 -2.13 -29.80 -29.48
CA PRO A 163 -1.28 -30.80 -30.10
C PRO A 163 -0.84 -30.42 -31.52
N GLU A 164 0.31 -30.92 -31.95
CA GLU A 164 0.90 -30.60 -33.26
C GLU A 164 -0.01 -30.97 -34.44
N PHE A 165 -0.66 -32.14 -34.42
CA PHE A 165 -1.53 -32.62 -35.50
C PHE A 165 -3.02 -32.26 -35.29
N SER A 166 -3.40 -31.86 -34.07
CA SER A 166 -4.76 -31.39 -33.73
C SER A 166 -4.79 -29.91 -33.31
N PRO A 167 -4.32 -28.97 -34.15
CA PRO A 167 -4.32 -27.54 -33.85
C PRO A 167 -5.72 -26.95 -33.87
N HIS A 168 -5.90 -25.80 -33.22
CA HIS A 168 -7.14 -25.04 -33.36
C HIS A 168 -7.14 -24.22 -34.67
N PRO A 169 -8.30 -24.01 -35.31
CA PRO A 169 -8.41 -23.15 -36.48
C PRO A 169 -7.91 -21.73 -36.19
N CYS A 170 -7.01 -21.21 -37.03
CA CYS A 170 -6.56 -19.83 -36.94
C CYS A 170 -7.58 -18.90 -37.60
N LYS A 171 -8.06 -17.88 -36.88
CA LYS A 171 -9.02 -16.87 -37.38
C LYS A 171 -8.50 -16.06 -38.58
N PHE A 172 -7.19 -16.08 -38.82
CA PHE A 172 -6.52 -15.36 -39.91
C PHE A 172 -6.06 -16.27 -41.05
N GLY A 173 -6.25 -17.59 -40.95
CA GLY A 173 -5.81 -18.55 -41.97
C GLY A 173 -4.34 -18.36 -42.35
N ASP A 174 -4.08 -18.34 -43.66
CA ASP A 174 -2.74 -18.18 -44.24
C ASP A 174 -2.23 -16.73 -44.22
N GLU A 175 -3.09 -15.74 -43.94
CA GLU A 175 -2.68 -14.34 -43.74
C GLU A 175 -2.13 -14.08 -42.32
N CYS A 176 -2.03 -15.12 -41.48
CA CYS A 176 -1.54 -14.98 -40.12
C CYS A 176 -0.06 -14.57 -40.08
N ARG A 177 0.24 -13.45 -39.42
CA ARG A 177 1.62 -12.95 -39.22
C ARG A 177 2.40 -13.69 -38.11
N MET A 178 1.83 -14.73 -37.53
CA MET A 178 2.42 -15.55 -36.47
C MET A 178 2.73 -16.95 -37.01
N SER A 179 3.74 -17.61 -36.46
CA SER A 179 4.11 -18.96 -36.91
C SER A 179 3.00 -19.98 -36.62
N HIS A 180 2.72 -20.83 -37.61
CA HIS A 180 1.95 -22.06 -37.46
C HIS A 180 2.84 -23.31 -37.36
N ASP A 181 4.14 -23.18 -37.59
CA ASP A 181 5.14 -24.23 -37.41
C ASP A 181 5.60 -24.24 -35.94
N LEU A 182 5.30 -25.34 -35.24
CA LEU A 182 5.62 -25.54 -33.84
C LEU A 182 7.09 -25.96 -33.65
N ARG A 183 7.62 -26.84 -34.50
CA ARG A 183 8.99 -27.37 -34.35
C ARG A 183 10.01 -26.27 -34.61
N LYS A 184 9.83 -25.51 -35.68
CA LYS A 184 10.63 -24.31 -35.96
C LYS A 184 10.55 -23.27 -34.85
N TYR A 185 9.37 -23.09 -34.25
CA TYR A 185 9.23 -22.19 -33.10
C TYR A 185 10.03 -22.68 -31.89
N LEU A 186 9.97 -23.98 -31.55
CA LEU A 186 10.70 -24.54 -30.41
C LEU A 186 12.24 -24.53 -30.61
N GLU A 187 12.70 -24.68 -31.85
CA GLU A 187 14.12 -24.75 -32.21
C GLU A 187 14.78 -23.37 -32.43
N GLU A 188 14.16 -22.50 -33.25
CA GLU A 188 14.72 -21.19 -33.65
C GLU A 188 13.99 -19.99 -33.02
N GLY A 189 12.73 -20.20 -32.64
CA GLY A 189 11.76 -19.13 -32.38
C GLY A 189 11.74 -18.58 -30.97
N ARG A 190 12.20 -19.37 -30.00
CA ARG A 190 12.27 -19.02 -28.57
C ARG A 190 13.66 -19.33 -28.03
N ARG A 191 13.93 -18.89 -26.81
CA ARG A 191 15.13 -19.28 -26.07
C ARG A 191 14.97 -20.69 -25.49
N GLU A 192 16.12 -21.34 -25.25
CA GLU A 192 16.24 -22.66 -24.62
C GLU A 192 15.52 -22.75 -23.29
N ASP A 193 15.16 -23.96 -22.85
CA ASP A 193 14.51 -24.14 -21.55
C ASP A 193 15.40 -23.73 -20.37
N VAL A 194 14.77 -23.26 -19.30
CA VAL A 194 15.42 -22.91 -18.04
C VAL A 194 15.55 -24.16 -17.18
N GLU A 195 16.77 -24.50 -16.78
CA GLU A 195 17.07 -25.72 -16.02
C GLU A 195 16.89 -25.58 -14.50
N THR A 196 16.56 -24.38 -14.02
CA THR A 196 16.24 -24.15 -12.60
C THR A 196 15.02 -24.98 -12.18
N PHE A 197 14.85 -25.21 -10.87
CA PHE A 197 13.83 -26.13 -10.33
C PHE A 197 13.97 -27.58 -10.86
N GLY A 198 15.17 -27.98 -11.30
CA GLY A 198 15.39 -29.28 -11.94
C GLY A 198 14.73 -29.40 -13.32
N GLY A 199 14.62 -28.29 -14.04
CA GLY A 199 13.96 -28.17 -15.34
C GLY A 199 12.43 -28.23 -15.29
N LYS A 200 11.82 -28.24 -14.09
CA LYS A 200 10.37 -28.38 -13.91
C LYS A 200 9.66 -27.04 -13.89
N CYS A 201 8.56 -26.94 -14.63
CA CYS A 201 7.71 -25.75 -14.64
C CYS A 201 6.92 -25.63 -13.32
N PRO A 202 7.12 -24.59 -12.49
CA PRO A 202 6.42 -24.46 -11.21
C PRO A 202 4.89 -24.38 -11.36
N VAL A 203 4.40 -23.81 -12.47
CA VAL A 203 2.97 -23.73 -12.79
C VAL A 203 2.40 -25.12 -13.09
N PHE A 204 3.14 -25.94 -13.84
CA PHE A 204 2.72 -27.33 -14.12
C PHE A 204 2.79 -28.21 -12.87
N GLU A 205 3.80 -28.03 -12.01
CA GLU A 205 3.89 -28.72 -10.72
C GLU A 205 2.67 -28.41 -9.83
N GLN A 206 2.19 -27.17 -9.83
CA GLN A 206 1.07 -26.74 -8.98
C GLN A 206 -0.31 -27.17 -9.52
N TYR A 207 -0.57 -27.05 -10.83
CA TYR A 207 -1.90 -27.25 -11.41
C TYR A 207 -2.06 -28.50 -12.28
N GLY A 208 -0.98 -29.24 -12.56
CA GLY A 208 -0.98 -30.34 -13.52
C GLY A 208 -1.14 -29.92 -14.99
N VAL A 209 -1.21 -28.61 -15.27
CA VAL A 209 -1.33 -28.01 -16.60
C VAL A 209 -0.57 -26.68 -16.63
N CYS A 210 0.05 -26.33 -17.77
CA CYS A 210 0.78 -25.07 -17.92
C CYS A 210 0.02 -24.08 -18.79
N PHE A 211 -0.38 -22.92 -18.24
CA PHE A 211 -1.10 -21.87 -18.97
C PHE A 211 -0.28 -21.14 -20.04
N SER A 212 1.05 -21.36 -20.09
CA SER A 212 1.92 -20.86 -21.16
C SER A 212 2.10 -21.86 -22.32
N GLY A 213 1.67 -23.11 -22.15
CA GLY A 213 1.74 -24.16 -23.18
C GLY A 213 3.12 -24.28 -23.83
N TRP A 214 3.15 -24.31 -25.16
CA TRP A 214 4.39 -24.37 -25.95
C TRP A 214 5.30 -23.15 -25.78
N LYS A 215 4.79 -22.02 -25.26
CA LYS A 215 5.59 -20.81 -24.97
C LYS A 215 6.31 -20.89 -23.62
N CYS A 216 6.00 -21.87 -22.78
CA CYS A 216 6.61 -22.06 -21.46
C CYS A 216 8.13 -22.31 -21.57
N ARG A 217 8.96 -21.49 -20.93
CA ARG A 217 10.43 -21.66 -20.84
C ARG A 217 10.87 -22.88 -19.99
N PHE A 218 9.94 -23.75 -19.58
CA PHE A 218 10.16 -25.03 -18.90
C PHE A 218 9.38 -26.20 -19.58
N VAL A 219 9.01 -26.03 -20.86
CA VAL A 219 8.13 -26.93 -21.61
C VAL A 219 8.61 -28.39 -21.65
N LYS A 220 9.92 -28.65 -21.62
CA LYS A 220 10.50 -29.99 -21.55
C LYS A 220 9.93 -30.84 -20.40
N SER A 221 9.51 -30.22 -19.29
CA SER A 221 8.91 -30.92 -18.15
C SER A 221 7.45 -31.36 -18.35
N HIS A 222 6.76 -30.84 -19.36
CA HIS A 222 5.34 -31.08 -19.61
C HIS A 222 5.00 -31.21 -21.11
N MET A 223 5.92 -31.78 -21.88
CA MET A 223 5.72 -32.21 -23.26
C MET A 223 6.14 -33.67 -23.42
N ARG A 224 5.61 -34.33 -24.45
CA ARG A 224 6.09 -35.62 -24.94
C ARG A 224 5.95 -35.69 -26.45
N GLU A 225 6.76 -36.52 -27.07
CA GLU A 225 6.58 -36.91 -28.47
C GLU A 225 5.86 -38.27 -28.49
N LEU A 226 4.74 -38.36 -29.21
CA LEU A 226 3.98 -39.59 -29.43
C LEU A 226 4.27 -40.14 -30.82
N GLU A 227 4.59 -41.43 -30.90
CA GLU A 227 4.68 -42.15 -32.16
C GLU A 227 3.33 -42.80 -32.46
N HIS A 228 2.72 -42.43 -33.60
CA HIS A 228 1.45 -42.96 -34.08
C HIS A 228 1.64 -44.25 -34.87
N GLU A 229 0.57 -45.01 -35.09
CA GLU A 229 0.60 -46.29 -35.82
C GLU A 229 1.09 -46.15 -37.28
N ASP A 230 1.02 -44.93 -37.86
CA ASP A 230 1.53 -44.59 -39.20
C ASP A 230 3.02 -44.18 -39.19
N GLY A 231 3.71 -44.31 -38.05
CA GLY A 231 5.12 -43.93 -37.85
C GLY A 231 5.37 -42.43 -37.72
N ARG A 232 4.32 -41.59 -37.69
CA ARG A 232 4.47 -40.14 -37.48
C ARG A 232 4.67 -39.82 -36.01
N LYS A 233 5.48 -38.79 -35.77
CA LYS A 233 5.80 -38.28 -34.45
C LYS A 233 5.08 -36.96 -34.19
N GLU A 234 4.24 -36.93 -33.15
CA GLU A 234 3.45 -35.75 -32.76
C GLU A 234 3.96 -35.17 -31.44
N LEU A 235 4.25 -33.87 -31.42
CA LEU A 235 4.45 -33.14 -30.17
C LEU A 235 3.11 -32.86 -29.48
N VAL A 236 2.98 -33.33 -28.24
CA VAL A 236 1.80 -33.06 -27.40
C VAL A 236 2.20 -32.51 -26.03
N LEU A 237 1.41 -31.57 -25.52
CA LEU A 237 1.52 -31.10 -24.13
C LEU A 237 0.92 -32.16 -23.19
N ILE A 238 1.49 -32.28 -22.00
CA ILE A 238 0.93 -33.11 -20.94
C ILE A 238 -0.13 -32.29 -20.18
N ASP A 239 -1.28 -32.91 -19.93
CA ASP A 239 -2.32 -32.39 -19.05
C ASP A 239 -2.65 -33.48 -18.02
N ASN A 240 -2.41 -33.15 -16.74
CA ASN A 240 -2.70 -34.01 -15.59
C ASN A 240 -3.86 -33.46 -14.74
N SER A 241 -4.53 -32.37 -15.15
CA SER A 241 -5.62 -31.73 -14.39
C SER A 241 -6.80 -32.65 -14.10
N THR A 242 -6.96 -33.72 -14.89
CA THR A 242 -8.02 -34.73 -14.78
C THR A 242 -7.69 -35.93 -13.89
N LYS A 243 -6.50 -35.99 -13.26
CA LYS A 243 -6.09 -37.14 -12.42
C LYS A 243 -6.37 -36.99 -10.93
N THR A 244 -6.99 -35.89 -10.50
CA THR A 244 -7.18 -35.54 -9.08
C THR A 244 -8.51 -36.04 -8.51
N GLU A 245 -8.98 -37.22 -8.91
CA GLU A 245 -10.18 -37.87 -8.35
C GLU A 245 -9.81 -39.05 -7.44
N SER A 246 -9.58 -38.80 -6.15
CA SER A 246 -9.72 -39.81 -5.07
C SER A 246 -9.53 -39.24 -3.65
N ASN A 247 -10.22 -38.14 -3.28
CA ASN A 247 -10.36 -37.76 -1.85
C ASN A 247 -11.60 -36.89 -1.56
N GLY A 248 -12.78 -37.52 -1.63
CA GLY A 248 -13.87 -37.31 -0.66
C GLY A 248 -14.49 -35.92 -0.46
N THR A 249 -14.36 -34.98 -1.39
CA THR A 249 -15.04 -33.67 -1.33
C THR A 249 -15.80 -33.41 -2.62
N GLU A 250 -16.94 -32.72 -2.57
CA GLU A 250 -17.90 -32.66 -3.68
C GLU A 250 -17.31 -32.08 -5.01
N PRO A 251 -17.83 -32.49 -6.18
CA PRO A 251 -17.25 -32.11 -7.46
C PRO A 251 -17.48 -30.64 -7.78
N MET A 252 -16.39 -29.85 -7.80
CA MET A 252 -16.38 -28.53 -8.43
C MET A 252 -16.66 -28.63 -9.94
N PRO A 253 -17.35 -27.65 -10.55
CA PRO A 253 -17.90 -27.84 -11.89
C PRO A 253 -16.85 -27.84 -13.00
N THR A 254 -16.82 -28.96 -13.73
CA THR A 254 -16.42 -29.12 -15.15
C THR A 254 -14.98 -28.81 -15.56
N SER A 255 -14.36 -29.80 -16.21
CA SER A 255 -13.04 -29.81 -16.85
C SER A 255 -12.55 -28.46 -17.39
N THR A 256 -11.35 -28.06 -16.97
CA THR A 256 -10.62 -26.89 -17.48
C THR A 256 -10.06 -27.16 -18.89
N LYS A 257 -10.93 -27.30 -19.90
CA LYS A 257 -10.49 -27.29 -21.30
C LYS A 257 -9.87 -25.93 -21.60
N VAL A 258 -8.54 -25.89 -21.78
CA VAL A 258 -7.79 -24.68 -22.09
C VAL A 258 -7.98 -24.32 -23.57
N SER A 259 -9.08 -23.63 -23.89
CA SER A 259 -9.27 -22.99 -25.19
C SER A 259 -8.30 -21.81 -25.35
N GLY A 260 -7.45 -21.85 -26.37
CA GLY A 260 -6.47 -20.79 -26.64
C GLY A 260 -7.13 -19.45 -26.99
N GLY A 261 -6.85 -18.41 -26.20
CA GLY A 261 -7.34 -17.03 -26.39
C GLY A 261 -6.98 -16.11 -25.21
N ASP A 262 -7.53 -14.89 -25.17
CA ASP A 262 -7.47 -14.00 -24.00
C ASP A 262 -8.14 -14.62 -22.74
N GLU A 263 -8.89 -15.72 -22.91
CA GLU A 263 -9.53 -16.52 -21.86
C GLU A 263 -8.53 -17.21 -20.90
N LEU A 264 -7.23 -17.29 -21.23
CA LEU A 264 -6.19 -17.92 -20.40
C LEU A 264 -6.03 -17.29 -19.00
N ASP A 265 -6.45 -16.04 -18.86
CA ASP A 265 -6.49 -15.34 -17.58
C ASP A 265 -7.74 -15.73 -16.78
N GLU A 266 -8.88 -15.91 -17.46
CA GLU A 266 -10.24 -15.92 -16.91
C GLU A 266 -10.58 -17.18 -16.09
N ARG A 267 -9.71 -18.20 -16.06
CA ARG A 267 -9.97 -19.50 -15.41
C ARG A 267 -8.77 -20.13 -14.68
N ARG A 268 -7.78 -19.34 -14.24
CA ARG A 268 -6.73 -19.88 -13.33
C ARG A 268 -7.35 -20.17 -11.96
N ALA A 269 -7.30 -21.43 -11.54
CA ALA A 269 -7.76 -21.84 -10.21
C ALA A 269 -7.01 -21.04 -9.13
N GLY A 270 -7.71 -20.65 -8.06
CA GLY A 270 -7.13 -19.84 -6.99
C GLY A 270 -6.95 -18.34 -7.30
N ILE A 271 -7.31 -17.85 -8.50
CA ILE A 271 -7.25 -16.41 -8.84
C ILE A 271 -8.64 -15.78 -8.87
N TYR A 272 -8.85 -14.76 -8.04
CA TYR A 272 -10.10 -14.07 -7.81
C TYR A 272 -10.10 -12.64 -8.37
N ASN A 273 -11.29 -12.03 -8.45
CA ASN A 273 -11.54 -10.68 -8.98
C ASN A 273 -11.06 -10.46 -10.43
N ASN A 274 -10.99 -11.54 -11.24
CA ASN A 274 -10.64 -11.40 -12.64
C ASN A 274 -11.85 -11.01 -13.49
N VAL A 275 -11.79 -9.82 -14.09
CA VAL A 275 -12.87 -9.25 -14.91
C VAL A 275 -12.72 -9.66 -16.37
N ALA A 276 -13.80 -10.14 -16.98
CA ALA A 276 -13.79 -10.63 -18.37
C ALA A 276 -13.37 -9.55 -19.38
N MET A 277 -12.76 -9.98 -20.50
CA MET A 277 -12.33 -9.04 -21.55
C MET A 277 -13.51 -8.37 -22.26
N SER A 278 -14.66 -9.04 -22.37
CA SER A 278 -15.92 -8.45 -22.84
C SER A 278 -16.35 -7.25 -21.98
N THR A 279 -16.39 -7.40 -20.65
CA THR A 279 -16.70 -6.32 -19.71
C THR A 279 -15.74 -5.13 -19.85
N LYS A 280 -14.45 -5.39 -20.02
CA LYS A 280 -13.43 -4.35 -20.29
C LYS A 280 -13.71 -3.61 -21.60
N ILE A 281 -14.09 -4.32 -22.67
CA ILE A 281 -14.48 -3.74 -23.96
C ILE A 281 -15.76 -2.88 -23.83
N ASP A 282 -16.75 -3.34 -23.07
CA ASP A 282 -18.02 -2.62 -22.91
C ASP A 282 -17.87 -1.39 -22.00
N LEU A 283 -16.98 -1.42 -20.99
CA LEU A 283 -16.54 -0.22 -20.26
C LEU A 283 -15.88 0.78 -21.21
N ASN A 284 -14.90 0.34 -22.01
CA ASN A 284 -14.19 1.18 -22.98
C ASN A 284 -15.15 1.84 -24.00
N ARG A 285 -16.13 1.07 -24.49
CA ARG A 285 -17.17 1.50 -25.43
C ARG A 285 -18.35 2.23 -24.76
N LYS A 286 -18.31 2.44 -23.43
CA LYS A 286 -19.37 3.11 -22.64
C LYS A 286 -20.76 2.46 -22.79
N ARG A 287 -20.79 1.13 -22.82
CA ARG A 287 -22.01 0.31 -22.92
C ARG A 287 -22.54 -0.18 -21.57
N ILE A 288 -21.78 -0.01 -20.50
CA ILE A 288 -22.22 -0.32 -19.14
C ILE A 288 -23.21 0.76 -18.68
N ASP A 289 -24.37 0.34 -18.21
CA ASP A 289 -25.37 1.24 -17.64
C ASP A 289 -24.94 1.76 -16.25
N PHE A 290 -24.97 3.08 -16.13
CA PHE A 290 -24.66 3.84 -14.92
C PHE A 290 -25.83 4.70 -14.45
N ALA A 291 -27.06 4.52 -14.96
CA ALA A 291 -28.22 5.36 -14.65
C ALA A 291 -28.41 5.62 -13.13
N LYS A 292 -28.35 4.58 -12.30
CA LYS A 292 -28.44 4.68 -10.82
C LYS A 292 -27.31 5.56 -10.23
N ALA A 293 -26.09 5.42 -10.75
CA ALA A 293 -24.95 6.22 -10.31
C ALA A 293 -25.09 7.68 -10.80
N ASP A 294 -25.54 7.90 -12.03
CA ASP A 294 -25.74 9.23 -12.61
C ASP A 294 -26.88 10.01 -11.94
N GLU A 295 -27.97 9.33 -11.56
CA GLU A 295 -29.04 9.90 -10.75
C GLU A 295 -28.52 10.34 -9.37
N TYR A 296 -27.78 9.47 -8.67
CA TYR A 296 -27.15 9.81 -7.40
C TYR A 296 -26.12 10.95 -7.54
N ILE A 297 -25.32 10.96 -8.61
CA ILE A 297 -24.34 12.02 -8.90
C ILE A 297 -25.05 13.36 -9.15
N LYS A 298 -26.16 13.35 -9.90
CA LYS A 298 -27.00 14.54 -10.11
C LYS A 298 -27.53 15.05 -8.77
N TRP A 299 -28.18 14.19 -8.00
CA TRP A 299 -28.69 14.51 -6.67
C TRP A 299 -27.61 15.12 -5.74
N MET A 300 -26.41 14.53 -5.70
CA MET A 300 -25.24 15.05 -4.96
C MET A 300 -24.65 16.36 -5.50
N ASN A 301 -24.93 16.75 -6.75
CA ASN A 301 -24.53 18.05 -7.30
C ASN A 301 -25.58 19.12 -6.98
N ASP A 302 -26.86 18.76 -7.01
CA ASP A 302 -27.98 19.63 -6.66
C ASP A 302 -27.90 19.98 -5.16
N GLU A 303 -27.63 19.00 -4.29
CA GLU A 303 -27.36 19.19 -2.85
C GLU A 303 -26.18 20.15 -2.60
N ALA A 304 -25.04 19.94 -3.28
CA ALA A 304 -23.88 20.81 -3.13
C ALA A 304 -24.13 22.25 -3.63
N THR A 305 -25.01 22.40 -4.62
CA THR A 305 -25.45 23.72 -5.12
C THR A 305 -26.32 24.42 -4.08
N LEU A 306 -27.28 23.69 -3.50
CA LEU A 306 -28.12 24.16 -2.41
C LEU A 306 -27.30 24.62 -1.20
N ASN A 307 -26.29 23.85 -0.80
CA ASN A 307 -25.42 24.20 0.33
C ASN A 307 -24.60 25.47 0.06
N ASN A 308 -24.10 25.67 -1.17
CA ASN A 308 -23.46 26.94 -1.55
C ASN A 308 -24.44 28.12 -1.44
N SER A 309 -25.69 27.96 -1.89
CA SER A 309 -26.74 28.99 -1.72
C SER A 309 -27.03 29.30 -0.24
N PHE A 310 -27.03 28.29 0.64
CA PHE A 310 -27.14 28.48 2.09
C PHE A 310 -25.97 29.27 2.69
N HIS A 311 -24.73 28.95 2.32
CA HIS A 311 -23.56 29.69 2.77
C HIS A 311 -23.57 31.16 2.33
N HIS A 312 -24.12 31.48 1.15
CA HIS A 312 -24.26 32.86 0.69
C HIS A 312 -25.47 33.60 1.27
N ARG A 313 -26.58 32.91 1.58
CA ARG A 313 -27.79 33.54 2.16
C ARG A 313 -27.61 34.07 3.58
N ARG A 314 -26.73 33.46 4.39
CA ARG A 314 -26.53 33.79 5.82
C ARG A 314 -26.06 35.22 6.12
N LYS A 315 -25.80 36.07 5.12
CA LYS A 315 -25.43 37.47 5.34
C LYS A 315 -26.63 38.43 5.42
N ASP A 316 -27.73 38.18 4.70
CA ASP A 316 -28.78 39.21 4.49
C ASP A 316 -30.25 38.68 4.30
N GLN A 317 -30.59 37.41 4.59
CA GLN A 317 -31.97 36.88 4.37
C GLN A 317 -32.55 36.04 5.53
N SER A 318 -33.89 35.95 5.62
CA SER A 318 -34.64 35.19 6.64
C SER A 318 -34.52 33.67 6.47
N ASN A 319 -34.80 32.93 7.55
CA ASN A 319 -34.74 31.46 7.62
C ASN A 319 -36.03 30.75 7.13
N GLU A 320 -36.93 31.44 6.44
CA GLU A 320 -38.20 30.86 5.97
C GLU A 320 -37.98 29.96 4.74
N GLY A 321 -38.70 28.83 4.66
CA GLY A 321 -38.61 27.86 3.56
C GLY A 321 -37.45 26.84 3.65
N ILE A 322 -36.72 26.78 4.76
CA ILE A 322 -35.65 25.78 4.97
C ILE A 322 -36.21 24.36 5.11
N GLU A 323 -37.43 24.24 5.66
CA GLU A 323 -38.10 22.96 5.91
C GLU A 323 -38.68 22.36 4.62
N ASP A 324 -39.23 23.17 3.72
CA ASP A 324 -39.67 22.73 2.38
C ASP A 324 -38.50 22.17 1.54
N LEU A 325 -37.28 22.68 1.74
CA LEU A 325 -36.03 22.18 1.15
C LEU A 325 -35.44 20.96 1.86
N ARG A 326 -36.00 20.54 3.00
CA ARG A 326 -35.73 19.24 3.64
C ARG A 326 -36.71 18.18 3.13
N ALA A 327 -37.97 18.54 2.88
CA ALA A 327 -39.03 17.64 2.44
C ALA A 327 -38.86 17.06 1.02
N GLN A 328 -37.97 17.62 0.18
CA GLN A 328 -37.69 17.15 -1.19
C GLN A 328 -36.63 16.02 -1.26
N PHE A 329 -36.23 15.45 -0.12
CA PHE A 329 -35.14 14.47 -0.03
C PHE A 329 -35.64 13.03 -0.22
N VAL A 330 -34.83 12.21 -0.90
CA VAL A 330 -35.04 10.76 -1.06
C VAL A 330 -33.82 10.05 -0.49
N ASP A 331 -34.07 9.02 0.33
CA ASP A 331 -33.03 8.26 1.02
C ASP A 331 -32.07 7.55 0.03
N PRO A 332 -30.75 7.49 0.32
CA PRO A 332 -29.81 6.77 -0.52
C PRO A 332 -30.11 5.26 -0.52
N PRO A 333 -30.04 4.56 -1.67
CA PRO A 333 -30.52 3.19 -1.83
C PRO A 333 -29.63 2.09 -1.21
N PHE A 334 -28.69 2.47 -0.36
CA PHE A 334 -27.87 1.63 0.51
C PHE A 334 -27.23 2.55 1.56
N LYS A 335 -27.48 2.28 2.84
CA LYS A 335 -26.96 3.08 3.96
C LYS A 335 -25.70 2.41 4.54
N PRO A 336 -24.68 3.18 4.99
CA PRO A 336 -23.40 2.62 5.48
C PRO A 336 -23.48 1.54 6.57
N SER A 337 -24.54 1.52 7.37
CA SER A 337 -24.81 0.50 8.40
C SER A 337 -25.21 -0.87 7.85
N GLU A 338 -25.73 -0.92 6.63
CA GLU A 338 -26.20 -2.14 5.96
C GLU A 338 -25.04 -2.91 5.32
N LYS A 339 -23.84 -2.32 5.28
CA LYS A 339 -22.63 -2.89 4.71
C LYS A 339 -22.05 -4.00 5.59
N ARG A 340 -21.19 -4.86 5.02
CA ARG A 340 -20.49 -5.89 5.80
C ARG A 340 -19.64 -5.26 6.90
N ARG A 341 -19.58 -5.92 8.06
CA ARG A 341 -18.76 -5.49 9.21
C ARG A 341 -17.26 -5.58 8.89
N LEU A 342 -16.50 -4.55 9.26
CA LEU A 342 -15.03 -4.62 9.28
C LEU A 342 -14.52 -4.85 10.70
N TYR A 343 -13.37 -5.52 10.80
CA TYR A 343 -12.58 -5.62 12.02
C TYR A 343 -11.11 -5.27 11.77
N PHE A 344 -10.61 -4.33 12.58
CA PHE A 344 -9.20 -4.08 12.77
C PHE A 344 -8.89 -4.12 14.27
N GLY A 345 -7.83 -4.82 14.64
CA GLY A 345 -7.32 -4.93 16.01
C GLY A 345 -5.81 -5.18 16.02
N PRO A 346 -5.15 -5.15 17.19
CA PRO A 346 -3.71 -5.36 17.34
C PRO A 346 -3.18 -6.67 16.72
N GLU A 347 -4.06 -7.66 16.54
CA GLU A 347 -3.79 -8.95 15.90
C GLU A 347 -3.96 -8.93 14.37
N THR A 348 -4.19 -7.76 13.75
CA THR A 348 -4.42 -7.59 12.30
C THR A 348 -3.35 -6.72 11.61
N PRO A 349 -2.06 -7.14 11.62
CA PRO A 349 -1.01 -6.37 10.98
C PRO A 349 -1.25 -6.30 9.47
N THR A 350 -1.21 -5.07 8.95
CA THR A 350 -1.77 -4.75 7.63
C THR A 350 -0.66 -4.32 6.66
N LEU A 351 -0.58 -4.91 5.47
CA LEU A 351 0.33 -4.48 4.41
C LEU A 351 -0.23 -3.25 3.69
N ALA A 352 0.59 -2.21 3.51
CA ALA A 352 0.20 -1.01 2.79
C ALA A 352 -0.03 -1.25 1.28
N PRO A 353 -0.90 -0.46 0.63
CA PRO A 353 -0.92 -0.36 -0.83
C PRO A 353 0.38 0.28 -1.32
N LEU A 354 1.17 -0.48 -2.09
CA LEU A 354 2.52 -0.11 -2.51
C LEU A 354 2.63 -0.08 -4.04
N THR A 355 2.52 1.09 -4.66
CA THR A 355 2.66 1.22 -6.12
C THR A 355 3.98 0.61 -6.62
N THR A 356 3.93 -0.17 -7.69
CA THR A 356 4.95 -1.02 -8.32
C THR A 356 5.46 -2.22 -7.52
N GLN A 357 5.08 -2.38 -6.24
CA GLN A 357 5.66 -3.40 -5.34
C GLN A 357 4.61 -4.29 -4.63
N GLY A 358 3.40 -3.78 -4.40
CA GLY A 358 2.25 -4.49 -3.84
C GLY A 358 1.57 -5.40 -4.86
N ASN A 359 2.38 -6.01 -5.73
CA ASN A 359 1.93 -6.96 -6.73
C ASN A 359 1.50 -8.28 -6.08
N LEU A 360 0.70 -9.06 -6.81
CA LEU A 360 0.11 -10.31 -6.33
C LEU A 360 1.14 -11.29 -5.70
N PRO A 361 2.30 -11.57 -6.31
CA PRO A 361 3.36 -12.38 -5.69
C PRO A 361 3.85 -11.86 -4.33
N PHE A 362 4.11 -10.56 -4.21
CA PHE A 362 4.59 -9.96 -2.96
C PHE A 362 3.54 -10.04 -1.84
N ARG A 363 2.27 -9.80 -2.17
CA ARG A 363 1.18 -9.86 -1.20
C ARG A 363 0.93 -11.30 -0.72
N ARG A 364 0.96 -12.30 -1.61
CA ARG A 364 0.88 -13.73 -1.26
C ARG A 364 2.00 -14.13 -0.29
N LEU A 365 3.23 -13.71 -0.56
CA LEU A 365 4.37 -13.92 0.36
C LEU A 365 4.15 -13.27 1.73
N CYS A 366 3.60 -12.05 1.79
CA CYS A 366 3.31 -11.39 3.06
C CYS A 366 2.20 -12.10 3.85
N VAL A 367 1.15 -12.60 3.18
CA VAL A 367 0.05 -13.35 3.82
C VAL A 367 0.55 -14.65 4.43
N GLU A 368 1.40 -15.41 3.72
CA GLU A 368 2.04 -16.62 4.26
C GLU A 368 2.92 -16.35 5.48
N LEU A 369 3.41 -15.13 5.63
CA LEU A 369 4.25 -14.70 6.75
C LEU A 369 3.44 -14.02 7.87
N GLY A 370 2.10 -14.12 7.87
CA GLY A 370 1.24 -13.61 8.95
C GLY A 370 0.65 -12.22 8.70
N CYS A 371 0.58 -11.75 7.45
CA CYS A 371 -0.16 -10.53 7.12
C CYS A 371 -1.68 -10.81 7.04
N GLU A 372 -2.47 -10.01 7.77
CA GLU A 372 -3.91 -10.23 7.93
C GLU A 372 -4.79 -9.30 7.08
N LEU A 373 -4.19 -8.29 6.44
CA LEU A 373 -4.85 -7.52 5.39
C LEU A 373 -3.84 -7.03 4.35
N THR A 374 -4.18 -7.22 3.08
CA THR A 374 -3.44 -6.70 1.93
C THR A 374 -4.32 -5.74 1.12
N TYR A 375 -3.69 -4.81 0.40
CA TYR A 375 -4.38 -3.96 -0.58
C TYR A 375 -3.82 -4.20 -1.98
N SER A 376 -4.67 -4.00 -3.00
CA SER A 376 -4.20 -3.77 -4.37
C SER A 376 -3.18 -2.62 -4.41
N GLU A 377 -2.39 -2.57 -5.48
CA GLU A 377 -1.77 -1.31 -5.86
C GLU A 377 -2.84 -0.24 -6.15
N MET A 378 -2.45 1.03 -6.09
CA MET A 378 -3.35 2.16 -6.38
C MET A 378 -3.84 2.13 -7.84
N ALA A 379 -5.07 1.63 -8.05
CA ALA A 379 -5.74 1.67 -9.34
C ALA A 379 -6.35 3.05 -9.60
N MET A 380 -6.32 3.52 -10.85
CA MET A 380 -6.84 4.82 -11.21
C MET A 380 -8.30 4.70 -11.67
N GLY A 381 -9.20 5.46 -11.02
CA GLY A 381 -10.65 5.31 -11.24
C GLY A 381 -11.08 5.55 -12.69
N MET A 382 -10.46 6.49 -13.41
CA MET A 382 -10.80 6.75 -14.81
C MET A 382 -10.33 5.62 -15.77
N PRO A 383 -9.08 5.12 -15.70
CA PRO A 383 -8.66 3.90 -16.40
C PRO A 383 -9.51 2.66 -16.12
N LEU A 384 -10.01 2.45 -14.89
CA LEU A 384 -10.97 1.37 -14.58
C LEU A 384 -12.25 1.53 -15.41
N LEU A 385 -12.86 2.72 -15.39
CA LEU A 385 -14.05 3.06 -16.19
C LEU A 385 -13.80 3.01 -17.71
N GLN A 386 -12.56 3.13 -18.16
CA GLN A 386 -12.14 2.96 -19.55
C GLN A 386 -11.80 1.51 -19.93
N GLY A 387 -11.96 0.55 -19.00
CA GLY A 387 -11.68 -0.87 -19.26
C GLY A 387 -10.19 -1.20 -19.41
N THR A 388 -9.30 -0.36 -18.85
CA THR A 388 -7.85 -0.49 -19.05
C THR A 388 -7.30 -1.76 -18.39
N LYS A 389 -6.75 -2.70 -19.19
CA LYS A 389 -6.29 -4.02 -18.70
C LYS A 389 -5.27 -3.93 -17.55
N ALA A 390 -4.42 -2.90 -17.55
CA ALA A 390 -3.42 -2.68 -16.49
C ALA A 390 -4.08 -2.48 -15.11
N ASP A 391 -4.92 -1.46 -14.94
CA ASP A 391 -5.60 -1.17 -13.67
C ASP A 391 -6.48 -2.33 -13.18
N TRP A 392 -7.20 -2.99 -14.09
CA TRP A 392 -7.97 -4.19 -13.75
C TRP A 392 -7.10 -5.39 -13.33
N THR A 393 -5.82 -5.43 -13.71
CA THR A 393 -4.89 -6.49 -13.28
C THR A 393 -4.41 -6.27 -11.84
N LEU A 394 -4.35 -5.01 -11.36
CA LEU A 394 -3.95 -4.68 -9.98
C LEU A 394 -4.93 -5.23 -8.94
N LEU A 395 -6.19 -5.43 -9.34
CA LEU A 395 -7.31 -5.86 -8.51
C LEU A 395 -7.43 -7.40 -8.38
N LYS A 396 -6.64 -8.17 -9.12
CA LYS A 396 -6.60 -9.63 -8.98
C LYS A 396 -6.07 -10.00 -7.59
N ALA A 397 -6.66 -11.03 -6.99
CA ALA A 397 -6.30 -11.58 -5.68
C ALA A 397 -6.04 -13.09 -5.78
N HIS A 398 -5.19 -13.62 -4.91
CA HIS A 398 -4.98 -15.07 -4.77
C HIS A 398 -5.92 -15.63 -3.69
N GLU A 399 -6.24 -16.93 -3.73
CA GLU A 399 -7.08 -17.62 -2.75
C GLU A 399 -6.67 -17.32 -1.29
N SER A 400 -5.37 -17.26 -1.02
CA SER A 400 -4.82 -16.91 0.30
C SER A 400 -5.23 -15.52 0.80
N GLU A 401 -5.54 -14.58 -0.11
CA GLU A 401 -6.02 -13.24 0.25
C GLU A 401 -7.57 -13.17 0.39
N ILE A 402 -8.27 -14.22 -0.05
CA ILE A 402 -9.74 -14.36 0.03
C ILE A 402 -10.14 -15.27 1.21
N GLN A 403 -9.22 -16.07 1.75
CA GLN A 403 -9.44 -16.80 2.99
C GLN A 403 -9.63 -15.85 4.19
N PRO A 404 -10.40 -16.26 5.21
CA PRO A 404 -10.51 -15.53 6.47
C PRO A 404 -9.15 -15.20 7.09
N PRO A 405 -9.02 -14.07 7.81
CA PRO A 405 -7.83 -13.77 8.59
C PRO A 405 -7.44 -14.90 9.57
N ALA A 406 -6.16 -15.15 9.78
CA ALA A 406 -5.63 -16.23 10.65
C ALA A 406 -5.41 -15.78 12.10
N PHE A 407 -6.29 -14.93 12.62
CA PHE A 407 -6.30 -14.52 14.02
C PHE A 407 -7.56 -15.01 14.74
N LYS A 408 -7.47 -15.17 16.06
CA LYS A 408 -8.65 -15.31 16.93
C LYS A 408 -8.91 -13.95 17.57
N PRO A 409 -10.05 -13.29 17.31
CA PRO A 409 -10.38 -12.02 17.95
C PRO A 409 -10.25 -12.17 19.47
N SER A 410 -9.62 -11.21 20.14
CA SER A 410 -9.53 -11.23 21.61
C SER A 410 -10.93 -11.28 22.27
N SER A 411 -11.00 -11.83 23.50
CA SER A 411 -12.27 -12.07 24.22
C SER A 411 -13.11 -10.81 24.49
N ASN A 412 -12.52 -9.62 24.34
CA ASN A 412 -13.22 -8.35 24.39
C ASN A 412 -13.83 -8.06 23.01
N TYR A 413 -14.85 -8.82 22.65
CA TYR A 413 -15.53 -8.69 21.37
C TYR A 413 -15.99 -7.27 21.10
N VAL A 414 -15.48 -6.68 20.02
CA VAL A 414 -16.01 -5.43 19.48
C VAL A 414 -17.44 -5.63 19.02
N PHE A 415 -17.85 -6.82 18.57
CA PHE A 415 -19.25 -7.13 18.26
C PHE A 415 -19.65 -8.46 18.87
N GLU A 416 -20.81 -8.51 19.52
CA GLU A 416 -21.35 -9.75 20.10
C GLU A 416 -21.51 -10.88 19.06
N ASN A 417 -21.73 -10.51 17.79
CA ASN A 417 -21.92 -11.44 16.65
C ASN A 417 -20.99 -11.10 15.46
N TYR A 418 -19.68 -10.88 15.66
CA TYR A 418 -18.72 -10.80 14.54
C TYR A 418 -18.18 -12.18 14.18
N ASP A 419 -18.59 -12.67 13.02
CA ASP A 419 -18.11 -13.91 12.42
C ASP A 419 -16.88 -13.64 11.54
N ASN A 420 -15.70 -13.85 12.11
CA ASN A 420 -14.42 -13.71 11.40
C ASN A 420 -14.28 -14.69 10.21
N SER A 421 -14.96 -15.84 10.24
CA SER A 421 -14.87 -16.87 9.17
C SER A 421 -15.49 -16.43 7.84
N ARG A 422 -16.16 -15.27 7.81
CA ARG A 422 -16.77 -14.66 6.62
C ARG A 422 -16.07 -13.35 6.19
N ASP A 423 -15.00 -12.98 6.87
CA ASP A 423 -14.17 -11.83 6.50
C ASP A 423 -13.11 -12.23 5.45
N LEU A 424 -12.48 -11.25 4.82
CA LEU A 424 -11.48 -11.44 3.76
C LEU A 424 -10.16 -10.74 4.15
N ARG A 425 -9.06 -10.98 3.44
CA ARG A 425 -7.80 -10.22 3.64
C ARG A 425 -7.56 -9.14 2.58
N PHE A 426 -8.13 -9.28 1.38
CA PHE A 426 -7.85 -8.37 0.25
C PHE A 426 -8.77 -7.14 0.17
N GLY A 427 -8.21 -5.93 0.11
CA GLY A 427 -8.92 -4.69 -0.22
C GLY A 427 -8.46 -4.06 -1.54
N ALA A 428 -9.32 -3.29 -2.21
CA ALA A 428 -8.94 -2.51 -3.40
C ALA A 428 -8.65 -1.05 -3.03
N GLN A 429 -7.47 -0.52 -3.34
CA GLN A 429 -7.23 0.93 -3.27
C GLN A 429 -7.41 1.59 -4.64
N ILE A 430 -8.28 2.61 -4.69
CA ILE A 430 -8.48 3.45 -5.87
C ILE A 430 -8.02 4.90 -5.65
N SER A 431 -7.73 5.60 -6.74
CA SER A 431 -7.44 7.03 -6.77
C SER A 431 -8.28 7.77 -7.81
N GLY A 432 -8.77 8.95 -7.46
CA GLY A 432 -9.57 9.81 -8.32
C GLY A 432 -9.53 11.28 -7.89
N ASN A 433 -9.97 12.17 -8.78
CA ASN A 433 -9.93 13.62 -8.59
C ASN A 433 -11.31 14.30 -8.64
N GLN A 434 -12.38 13.55 -8.95
CA GLN A 434 -13.77 14.03 -8.98
C GLN A 434 -14.72 13.00 -8.36
N PRO A 435 -15.80 13.43 -7.67
CA PRO A 435 -16.76 12.52 -7.03
C PRO A 435 -17.35 11.49 -8.00
N TRP A 436 -17.82 11.91 -9.18
CA TRP A 436 -18.45 11.04 -10.16
C TRP A 436 -17.55 9.87 -10.61
N ILE A 437 -16.22 10.07 -10.68
CA ILE A 437 -15.26 9.04 -11.08
C ILE A 437 -15.21 7.94 -10.03
N VAL A 438 -15.09 8.32 -8.74
CA VAL A 438 -14.95 7.33 -7.67
C VAL A 438 -16.28 6.67 -7.31
N THR A 439 -17.40 7.37 -7.45
CA THR A 439 -18.76 6.80 -7.37
C THR A 439 -18.94 5.69 -8.40
N LYS A 440 -18.66 5.96 -9.69
CA LYS A 440 -18.75 4.94 -10.74
C LYS A 440 -17.67 3.87 -10.64
N ALA A 441 -16.49 4.19 -10.12
CA ALA A 441 -15.45 3.19 -9.84
C ALA A 441 -15.91 2.20 -8.75
N ALA A 442 -16.51 2.68 -7.67
CA ALA A 442 -17.06 1.84 -6.61
C ALA A 442 -18.20 0.94 -7.14
N ASP A 443 -19.06 1.46 -8.03
CA ASP A 443 -20.10 0.69 -8.73
C ASP A 443 -19.50 -0.48 -9.53
N VAL A 444 -18.52 -0.24 -10.42
CA VAL A 444 -17.92 -1.32 -11.22
C VAL A 444 -17.08 -2.30 -10.39
N LEU A 445 -16.49 -1.86 -9.28
CA LEU A 445 -15.82 -2.75 -8.33
C LEU A 445 -16.82 -3.67 -7.63
N ASN A 446 -17.95 -3.13 -7.17
CA ASN A 446 -19.03 -3.93 -6.58
C ASN A 446 -19.61 -4.95 -7.58
N ARG A 447 -19.83 -4.56 -8.83
CA ARG A 447 -20.36 -5.46 -9.87
C ARG A 447 -19.38 -6.55 -10.33
N TYR A 448 -18.07 -6.28 -10.37
CA TYR A 448 -17.09 -7.16 -11.05
C TYR A 448 -15.93 -7.66 -10.17
N CYS A 449 -15.84 -7.22 -8.90
CA CYS A 449 -14.88 -7.70 -7.92
C CYS A 449 -15.61 -8.10 -6.62
N PRO A 450 -16.39 -9.20 -6.61
CA PRO A 450 -17.18 -9.60 -5.43
C PRO A 450 -16.33 -10.03 -4.22
N HIS A 451 -15.05 -10.34 -4.41
CA HIS A 451 -14.13 -10.75 -3.35
C HIS A 451 -13.24 -9.58 -2.89
N LEU A 452 -13.86 -8.46 -2.54
CA LEU A 452 -13.20 -7.31 -1.91
C LEU A 452 -13.66 -7.19 -0.46
N ARG A 453 -12.72 -7.12 0.48
CA ARG A 453 -13.00 -6.83 1.90
C ARG A 453 -13.59 -5.42 2.05
N LEU A 454 -13.00 -4.47 1.33
CA LEU A 454 -13.24 -3.03 1.39
C LEU A 454 -12.77 -2.34 0.08
N ILE A 455 -13.17 -1.09 -0.12
CA ILE A 455 -12.61 -0.19 -1.14
C ILE A 455 -12.01 1.05 -0.44
N ASP A 456 -10.72 1.30 -0.64
CA ASP A 456 -9.99 2.42 -0.05
C ASP A 456 -9.78 3.56 -1.02
N LEU A 457 -10.06 4.79 -0.58
CA LEU A 457 -9.77 6.00 -1.34
C LEU A 457 -8.39 6.56 -0.98
N ASN A 458 -7.47 6.56 -1.96
CA ASN A 458 -6.16 7.16 -1.81
C ASN A 458 -6.26 8.69 -1.74
N CYS A 459 -6.03 9.22 -0.53
CA CYS A 459 -5.98 10.64 -0.21
C CYS A 459 -4.57 11.08 0.24
N GLY A 460 -3.55 10.24 0.01
CA GLY A 460 -2.22 10.39 0.62
C GLY A 460 -1.04 10.29 -0.37
N CYS A 461 -1.28 9.92 -1.63
CA CYS A 461 -0.24 9.80 -2.64
C CYS A 461 0.42 11.17 -2.92
N PRO A 462 1.75 11.31 -2.80
CA PRO A 462 2.45 12.58 -3.00
C PRO A 462 2.89 12.83 -4.46
N ILE A 463 2.72 11.84 -5.35
CA ILE A 463 3.17 11.89 -6.75
C ILE A 463 2.55 13.12 -7.45
N ASP A 464 3.42 13.95 -8.04
CA ASP A 464 3.04 15.23 -8.64
C ASP A 464 1.97 15.11 -9.71
N MET A 465 2.00 14.06 -10.53
CA MET A 465 1.00 13.82 -11.58
C MET A 465 -0.40 13.62 -10.99
N VAL A 466 -0.49 12.91 -9.87
CA VAL A 466 -1.75 12.63 -9.15
C VAL A 466 -2.19 13.86 -8.36
N PHE A 467 -1.26 14.56 -7.71
CA PHE A 467 -1.56 15.80 -6.99
C PHE A 467 -2.05 16.92 -7.93
N LYS A 468 -1.36 17.15 -9.06
CA LYS A 468 -1.70 18.20 -10.03
C LYS A 468 -3.00 17.92 -10.80
N SER A 469 -3.44 16.67 -10.89
CA SER A 469 -4.77 16.35 -11.42
C SER A 469 -5.89 16.56 -10.38
N GLY A 470 -5.56 16.83 -9.11
CA GLY A 470 -6.51 17.02 -8.02
C GLY A 470 -6.90 15.75 -7.27
N GLY A 471 -6.13 14.67 -7.40
CA GLY A 471 -6.30 13.42 -6.64
C GLY A 471 -5.20 13.22 -5.58
N GLY A 472 -5.25 12.07 -4.89
CA GLY A 472 -4.28 11.73 -3.85
C GLY A 472 -4.24 12.80 -2.75
N SER A 473 -3.03 13.24 -2.38
CA SER A 473 -2.84 14.24 -1.31
C SER A 473 -3.43 15.64 -1.59
N ALA A 474 -3.88 15.95 -2.82
CA ALA A 474 -4.61 17.19 -3.10
C ALA A 474 -6.02 17.21 -2.46
N LEU A 475 -6.59 16.04 -2.17
CA LEU A 475 -7.90 15.92 -1.52
C LEU A 475 -7.90 16.43 -0.07
N LEU A 476 -6.73 16.49 0.58
CA LEU A 476 -6.56 16.96 1.97
C LEU A 476 -6.86 18.47 2.15
N GLU A 477 -6.80 19.25 1.07
CA GLU A 477 -7.21 20.65 1.02
C GLU A 477 -8.63 20.83 0.43
N SER A 478 -9.17 19.79 -0.23
CA SER A 478 -10.49 19.80 -0.89
C SER A 478 -11.54 19.01 -0.09
N GLN A 479 -11.66 19.30 1.21
CA GLN A 479 -12.38 18.45 2.18
C GLN A 479 -13.86 18.21 1.83
N GLY A 480 -14.58 19.22 1.31
CA GLY A 480 -15.96 19.05 0.85
C GLY A 480 -16.07 18.14 -0.39
N LYS A 481 -15.07 18.13 -1.28
CA LYS A 481 -15.02 17.17 -2.39
C LYS A 481 -14.77 15.75 -1.87
N LEU A 482 -13.85 15.60 -0.92
CA LEU A 482 -13.52 14.32 -0.30
C LEU A 482 -14.73 13.70 0.43
N GLU A 483 -15.51 14.50 1.17
CA GLU A 483 -16.74 14.02 1.79
C GLU A 483 -17.73 13.48 0.73
N ARG A 484 -17.95 14.24 -0.35
CA ARG A 484 -18.84 13.85 -1.45
C ARG A 484 -18.37 12.59 -2.19
N MET A 485 -17.05 12.39 -2.27
CA MET A 485 -16.45 11.16 -2.80
C MET A 485 -16.82 9.95 -1.94
N ILE A 486 -16.63 10.01 -0.62
CA ILE A 486 -16.92 8.89 0.29
C ILE A 486 -18.42 8.56 0.31
N ARG A 487 -19.30 9.58 0.36
CA ARG A 487 -20.76 9.38 0.28
C ARG A 487 -21.16 8.65 -1.02
N GLY A 488 -20.63 9.09 -2.17
CA GLY A 488 -20.92 8.47 -3.46
C GLY A 488 -20.34 7.07 -3.64
N MET A 489 -19.15 6.81 -3.09
CA MET A 489 -18.60 5.45 -3.03
C MET A 489 -19.48 4.55 -2.15
N ASN A 490 -19.95 5.03 -1.00
CA ASN A 490 -20.84 4.27 -0.12
C ASN A 490 -22.19 3.92 -0.78
N ALA A 491 -22.80 4.85 -1.52
CA ALA A 491 -24.07 4.60 -2.21
C ALA A 491 -24.00 3.52 -3.30
N MET A 492 -22.84 3.32 -3.93
CA MET A 492 -22.67 2.40 -5.08
C MET A 492 -21.88 1.11 -4.79
N SER A 493 -21.16 1.03 -3.67
CA SER A 493 -20.30 -0.11 -3.32
C SER A 493 -21.04 -1.35 -2.80
N GLY A 494 -22.39 -1.35 -2.76
CA GLY A 494 -23.18 -2.47 -2.25
C GLY A 494 -22.84 -2.76 -0.79
N GLU A 495 -22.55 -4.02 -0.46
CA GLU A 495 -22.12 -4.43 0.89
C GLU A 495 -20.67 -4.05 1.22
N ILE A 496 -19.86 -3.63 0.24
CA ILE A 496 -18.42 -3.41 0.43
C ILE A 496 -18.19 -2.08 1.20
N PRO A 497 -17.52 -2.09 2.37
CA PRO A 497 -17.25 -0.88 3.14
C PRO A 497 -16.20 0.02 2.49
N ILE A 498 -16.32 1.33 2.72
CA ILE A 498 -15.40 2.33 2.19
C ILE A 498 -14.42 2.80 3.28
N THR A 499 -13.13 2.84 2.95
CA THR A 499 -12.06 3.37 3.81
C THR A 499 -11.31 4.50 3.10
N ALA A 500 -10.44 5.20 3.81
CA ALA A 500 -9.53 6.18 3.20
C ALA A 500 -8.12 6.14 3.79
N LYS A 501 -7.12 6.49 2.97
CA LYS A 501 -5.72 6.64 3.40
C LYS A 501 -5.22 8.07 3.19
N ILE A 502 -4.93 8.76 4.29
CA ILE A 502 -4.53 10.18 4.33
C ILE A 502 -3.06 10.37 4.77
N ARG A 503 -2.62 11.63 4.75
CA ARG A 503 -1.35 12.15 5.32
C ARG A 503 -1.66 13.24 6.33
N THR A 504 -0.67 13.68 7.13
CA THR A 504 -0.88 14.74 8.15
C THR A 504 -1.36 16.06 7.54
N GLY A 505 -0.98 16.35 6.30
CA GLY A 505 -1.44 17.47 5.50
C GLY A 505 -0.65 17.59 4.19
N VAL A 506 -0.90 18.64 3.40
CA VAL A 506 -0.08 18.95 2.22
C VAL A 506 1.27 19.55 2.64
N LYS A 507 1.25 20.51 3.55
CA LYS A 507 2.44 21.20 4.09
C LYS A 507 2.66 20.82 5.55
N SER A 508 3.91 20.75 5.97
CA SER A 508 4.29 20.33 7.32
C SER A 508 3.93 21.39 8.38
N SER A 509 3.96 22.67 8.00
CA SER A 509 3.61 23.83 8.84
C SER A 509 2.09 24.07 8.98
N ARG A 510 1.27 23.35 8.22
CA ARG A 510 -0.20 23.46 8.25
C ARG A 510 -0.81 22.06 8.05
N PRO A 511 -0.74 21.19 9.08
CA PRO A 511 -1.38 19.90 9.00
C PRO A 511 -2.90 20.07 8.95
N THR A 512 -3.59 19.18 8.24
CA THR A 512 -5.05 19.23 8.04
C THR A 512 -5.76 17.98 8.53
N ALA A 513 -5.04 16.93 8.94
CA ALA A 513 -5.61 15.64 9.32
C ALA A 513 -6.76 15.73 10.33
N PRO A 514 -6.71 16.45 11.47
CA PRO A 514 -7.84 16.60 12.40
C PRO A 514 -9.13 17.10 11.75
N SER A 515 -9.04 18.08 10.85
CA SER A 515 -10.21 18.59 10.11
C SER A 515 -10.72 17.59 9.07
N VAL A 516 -9.82 16.89 8.37
CA VAL A 516 -10.19 15.79 7.44
C VAL A 516 -10.85 14.63 8.18
N ILE A 517 -10.30 14.22 9.34
CA ILE A 517 -10.83 13.20 10.24
C ILE A 517 -12.26 13.55 10.66
N SER A 518 -12.46 14.76 11.22
CA SER A 518 -13.79 15.23 11.65
C SER A 518 -14.79 15.26 10.49
N LYS A 519 -14.34 15.68 9.29
CA LYS A 519 -15.16 15.69 8.07
C LYS A 519 -15.55 14.28 7.61
N LEU A 520 -14.66 13.30 7.71
CA LEU A 520 -14.92 11.92 7.27
C LEU A 520 -15.73 11.11 8.29
N ALA A 521 -15.55 11.37 9.59
CA ALA A 521 -16.30 10.73 10.66
C ALA A 521 -17.77 11.20 10.69
N PHE A 522 -18.02 12.50 10.53
CA PHE A 522 -19.33 13.09 10.80
C PHE A 522 -19.92 13.96 9.68
N GLY A 523 -19.15 14.27 8.64
CA GLY A 523 -19.57 15.16 7.57
C GLY A 523 -19.37 16.65 7.88
N SER A 524 -19.74 17.50 6.92
CA SER A 524 -19.87 18.95 7.13
C SER A 524 -20.91 19.24 8.22
N ARG A 525 -20.89 20.44 8.80
CA ARG A 525 -21.92 20.81 9.79
C ARG A 525 -23.31 20.76 9.16
N GLU A 526 -23.38 21.24 7.92
CA GLU A 526 -24.58 21.38 7.11
C GLU A 526 -25.14 20.01 6.66
N HIS A 527 -24.25 19.05 6.36
CA HIS A 527 -24.64 17.69 6.01
C HIS A 527 -24.86 16.81 7.25
N ARG A 528 -24.22 17.07 8.41
CA ARG A 528 -24.39 16.25 9.62
C ARG A 528 -25.84 16.23 10.09
N GLU A 529 -26.47 17.40 10.12
CA GLU A 529 -27.87 17.60 10.52
C GLU A 529 -28.89 17.07 9.48
N ARG A 530 -28.47 16.77 8.23
CA ARG A 530 -29.38 16.41 7.11
C ARG A 530 -29.15 15.01 6.53
N LEU A 531 -27.90 14.58 6.45
CA LEU A 531 -27.40 13.40 5.73
C LEU A 531 -26.59 12.46 6.65
N GLY A 532 -26.52 12.76 7.95
CA GLY A 532 -25.71 12.04 8.92
C GLY A 532 -24.22 11.96 8.55
N ALA A 533 -23.57 10.88 8.99
CA ALA A 533 -22.16 10.63 8.70
C ALA A 533 -21.92 10.28 7.21
N PRO A 534 -20.71 10.54 6.66
CA PRO A 534 -20.34 10.06 5.33
C PRO A 534 -20.18 8.54 5.22
N GLY A 535 -20.07 7.84 6.36
CA GLY A 535 -19.91 6.38 6.42
C GLY A 535 -18.48 5.87 6.14
N CYS A 536 -17.44 6.63 6.51
CA CYS A 536 -16.05 6.16 6.39
C CYS A 536 -15.76 5.08 7.46
N ALA A 537 -15.60 3.82 7.04
CA ALA A 537 -15.51 2.69 7.97
C ALA A 537 -14.15 2.57 8.68
N ALA A 538 -13.07 2.93 8.00
CA ALA A 538 -11.73 3.02 8.57
C ALA A 538 -10.92 4.13 7.90
N LEU A 539 -9.98 4.70 8.66
CA LEU A 539 -9.10 5.75 8.21
C LEU A 539 -7.65 5.41 8.56
N THR A 540 -6.76 5.43 7.58
CA THR A 540 -5.32 5.26 7.80
C THR A 540 -4.60 6.59 7.71
N LEU A 541 -3.84 6.96 8.74
CA LEU A 541 -2.99 8.17 8.74
C LEU A 541 -1.51 7.80 8.56
N HIS A 542 -0.92 8.23 7.43
CA HIS A 542 0.55 8.27 7.31
C HIS A 542 1.09 9.48 8.08
N GLY A 543 1.98 9.24 9.04
CA GLY A 543 2.59 10.25 9.92
C GLY A 543 3.56 11.22 9.24
N ARG A 544 3.34 11.58 7.98
CA ARG A 544 4.10 12.57 7.23
C ARG A 544 3.17 13.47 6.42
N SER A 545 3.60 14.70 6.17
CA SER A 545 2.97 15.59 5.19
C SER A 545 3.27 15.13 3.76
N ARG A 546 2.56 15.66 2.76
CA ARG A 546 2.92 15.45 1.34
C ARG A 546 4.33 15.97 1.08
N GLU A 547 4.61 17.20 1.51
CA GLU A 547 5.89 17.90 1.38
C GLU A 547 7.08 17.10 1.91
N GLN A 548 6.94 16.49 3.09
CA GLN A 548 7.99 15.65 3.68
C GLN A 548 8.31 14.41 2.83
N ARG A 549 7.36 13.92 2.01
CA ARG A 549 7.46 12.65 1.24
C ARG A 549 7.94 11.48 2.11
N TYR A 550 9.25 11.25 2.16
CA TYR A 550 9.94 10.27 2.99
C TYR A 550 11.22 10.83 3.69
N THR A 551 11.58 12.11 3.51
CA THR A 551 12.86 12.74 3.95
C THR A 551 12.95 13.05 5.45
N LYS A 552 11.87 12.84 6.19
CA LYS A 552 11.76 12.97 7.66
C LYS A 552 11.21 11.68 8.25
N ARG A 553 11.33 11.48 9.57
CA ARG A 553 10.68 10.35 10.26
C ARG A 553 9.15 10.50 10.25
N ALA A 554 8.43 9.41 10.43
CA ALA A 554 6.99 9.47 10.71
C ALA A 554 6.72 10.00 12.13
N ASP A 555 5.76 10.90 12.27
CA ASP A 555 5.32 11.48 13.54
C ASP A 555 4.21 10.63 14.17
N TRP A 556 4.62 9.74 15.08
CA TRP A 556 3.72 8.85 15.81
C TRP A 556 3.03 9.51 17.01
N SER A 557 3.59 10.62 17.52
CA SER A 557 2.92 11.45 18.54
C SER A 557 1.68 12.11 17.93
N TYR A 558 1.82 12.70 16.75
CA TYR A 558 0.72 13.30 16.00
C TYR A 558 -0.33 12.27 15.53
N ILE A 559 0.09 11.03 15.21
CA ILE A 559 -0.85 9.92 15.01
C ILE A 559 -1.63 9.65 16.31
N GLY A 560 -0.98 9.66 17.47
CA GLY A 560 -1.63 9.49 18.78
C GLY A 560 -2.63 10.59 19.11
N GLU A 561 -2.32 11.85 18.81
CA GLU A 561 -3.26 12.98 18.92
C GLU A 561 -4.51 12.76 18.03
N CYS A 562 -4.31 12.30 16.79
CA CYS A 562 -5.39 11.98 15.87
C CYS A 562 -6.21 10.74 16.30
N ALA A 563 -5.59 9.75 16.92
CA ALA A 563 -6.27 8.59 17.48
C ALA A 563 -7.12 8.96 18.69
N ALA A 564 -6.56 9.78 19.60
CA ALA A 564 -7.29 10.34 20.74
C ALA A 564 -8.49 11.18 20.26
N LEU A 565 -8.33 11.98 19.21
CA LEU A 565 -9.42 12.73 18.58
C LEU A 565 -10.55 11.80 18.12
N ILE A 566 -10.23 10.70 17.42
CA ILE A 566 -11.22 9.71 16.96
C ILE A 566 -11.88 8.98 18.13
N LYS A 567 -11.12 8.66 19.19
CA LYS A 567 -11.66 8.04 20.40
C LYS A 567 -12.64 8.98 21.12
N THR A 568 -12.25 10.22 21.38
CA THR A 568 -13.12 11.26 21.95
C THR A 568 -14.35 11.49 21.08
N TYR A 569 -14.22 11.40 19.75
CA TYR A 569 -15.35 11.50 18.82
C TYR A 569 -16.30 10.30 18.88
N ASN A 570 -15.79 9.08 19.02
CA ASN A 570 -16.61 7.89 19.27
C ASN A 570 -17.32 8.00 20.65
N GLU A 571 -16.64 8.51 21.69
CA GLU A 571 -17.21 8.69 23.03
C GLU A 571 -18.23 9.85 23.12
N GLN A 572 -18.00 10.94 22.39
CA GLN A 572 -18.93 12.09 22.32
C GLN A 572 -20.26 11.73 21.63
N ARG A 573 -20.27 10.75 20.72
CA ARG A 573 -21.50 10.18 20.16
C ARG A 573 -22.33 9.52 21.26
N ASP A 574 -21.70 8.74 22.14
CA ASP A 574 -22.41 8.03 23.21
C ASP A 574 -22.98 9.01 24.26
N ALA A 575 -22.33 10.15 24.46
CA ALA A 575 -22.83 11.26 25.28
C ALA A 575 -23.94 12.11 24.61
N LEU A 576 -24.18 11.96 23.31
CA LEU A 576 -25.23 12.64 22.56
C LEU A 576 -26.54 11.83 22.43
N ALA A 577 -26.56 10.61 22.97
CA ALA A 577 -27.65 9.61 22.84
C ALA A 577 -28.99 9.96 23.55
N ASP A 578 -29.18 11.22 23.95
CA ASP A 578 -30.42 11.74 24.54
C ASP A 578 -30.72 13.18 24.05
N THR A 579 -30.44 13.45 22.77
CA THR A 579 -30.73 14.75 22.13
C THR A 579 -31.23 14.60 20.69
N ALA A 580 -32.05 15.53 20.22
CA ALA A 580 -32.59 15.55 18.85
C ALA A 580 -31.54 15.81 17.73
N ALA A 581 -30.25 15.69 18.04
CA ALA A 581 -29.12 15.81 17.12
C ALA A 581 -28.38 14.47 16.93
N GLU A 582 -29.00 13.35 17.32
CA GLU A 582 -28.48 12.00 17.11
C GLU A 582 -28.16 11.76 15.61
N PRO A 583 -26.94 11.34 15.26
CA PRO A 583 -26.65 10.91 13.89
C PRO A 583 -27.37 9.59 13.63
N ASP A 584 -28.33 9.59 12.69
CA ASP A 584 -29.07 8.39 12.25
C ASP A 584 -28.11 7.19 12.15
N ALA A 585 -28.32 6.20 13.02
CA ALA A 585 -27.47 5.03 13.15
C ALA A 585 -27.29 4.29 11.82
N SER A 586 -28.26 4.42 10.91
CA SER A 586 -28.17 3.81 9.59
C SER A 586 -27.08 4.43 8.70
N THR A 587 -26.68 5.68 8.97
CA THR A 587 -25.62 6.43 8.25
C THR A 587 -24.20 6.14 8.75
N LEU A 588 -24.06 5.48 9.89
CA LEU A 588 -22.77 5.11 10.48
C LEU A 588 -22.21 3.82 9.84
N PRO A 589 -20.89 3.60 9.86
CA PRO A 589 -20.31 2.30 9.48
C PRO A 589 -20.92 1.13 10.27
N ASN A 590 -21.02 -0.06 9.67
CA ASN A 590 -21.42 -1.28 10.40
C ASN A 590 -20.29 -1.78 11.33
N SER A 591 -20.05 -1.04 12.40
CA SER A 591 -19.21 -1.38 13.53
C SER A 591 -20.07 -1.31 14.81
N LYS A 592 -19.67 -1.93 15.93
CA LYS A 592 -20.40 -1.69 17.19
C LYS A 592 -20.37 -0.20 17.51
N ASP A 593 -21.55 0.31 17.85
CA ASP A 593 -21.89 1.71 18.07
C ASP A 593 -21.64 2.63 16.84
N GLY A 594 -21.23 2.10 15.68
CA GLY A 594 -20.90 2.89 14.50
C GLY A 594 -19.52 3.59 14.53
N ARG A 595 -18.57 3.08 15.33
CA ARG A 595 -17.19 3.59 15.42
C ARG A 595 -16.41 3.53 14.08
N MET A 596 -15.62 4.56 13.78
CA MET A 596 -14.63 4.51 12.68
C MET A 596 -13.31 3.93 13.20
N TYR A 597 -12.75 2.92 12.53
CA TYR A 597 -11.43 2.36 12.86
C TYR A 597 -10.29 3.31 12.44
N PHE A 598 -9.19 3.32 13.19
CA PHE A 598 -8.04 4.17 12.92
C PHE A 598 -6.72 3.41 12.88
N LEU A 599 -6.04 3.49 11.73
CA LEU A 599 -4.78 2.79 11.46
C LEU A 599 -3.61 3.78 11.43
N GLY A 600 -2.58 3.49 12.22
CA GLY A 600 -1.31 4.22 12.14
C GLY A 600 -0.45 3.73 10.98
N ASN A 601 0.29 4.62 10.31
CA ASN A 601 1.19 4.23 9.23
C ASN A 601 2.48 5.06 9.22
N GLY A 602 3.61 4.37 9.08
CA GLY A 602 4.92 4.97 8.83
C GLY A 602 6.02 4.33 9.67
N ASP A 603 7.16 4.02 9.04
CA ASP A 603 8.44 3.68 9.67
C ASP A 603 8.53 2.49 10.64
N CYS A 604 7.43 1.79 10.93
CA CYS A 604 7.43 0.51 11.64
C CYS A 604 8.30 -0.54 10.90
N TYR A 605 9.29 -1.11 11.60
CA TYR A 605 10.28 -2.04 11.06
C TYR A 605 10.61 -3.24 11.98
N SER A 606 9.99 -3.29 13.16
CA SER A 606 10.14 -4.35 14.16
C SER A 606 8.81 -4.63 14.87
N HIS A 607 8.65 -5.85 15.42
CA HIS A 607 7.53 -6.17 16.31
C HIS A 607 7.46 -5.25 17.53
N THR A 608 8.61 -4.86 18.09
CA THR A 608 8.70 -3.88 19.19
C THR A 608 8.08 -2.54 18.81
N GLU A 609 8.43 -1.98 17.65
CA GLU A 609 7.82 -0.73 17.16
C GLU A 609 6.32 -0.92 16.87
N TYR A 610 5.92 -2.06 16.31
CA TYR A 610 4.50 -2.36 16.06
C TYR A 610 3.66 -2.28 17.34
N PHE A 611 4.04 -3.04 18.38
CA PHE A 611 3.31 -3.05 19.66
C PHE A 611 3.46 -1.72 20.42
N GLU A 612 4.60 -1.03 20.32
CA GLU A 612 4.78 0.31 20.87
C GLU A 612 3.84 1.32 20.20
N HIS A 613 3.68 1.29 18.88
CA HIS A 613 2.80 2.17 18.13
C HIS A 613 1.32 1.90 18.44
N VAL A 614 0.90 0.63 18.51
CA VAL A 614 -0.46 0.26 18.94
C VAL A 614 -0.73 0.77 20.36
N SER A 615 0.16 0.52 21.32
CA SER A 615 -0.06 0.86 22.74
C SER A 615 0.07 2.36 23.04
N LYS A 616 1.11 3.04 22.55
CA LYS A 616 1.37 4.46 22.84
C LYS A 616 0.48 5.40 22.01
N SER A 617 0.36 5.15 20.70
CA SER A 617 -0.48 5.98 19.83
C SER A 617 -1.95 5.55 19.82
N ARG A 618 -2.32 4.44 20.50
CA ARG A 618 -3.71 3.98 20.67
C ARG A 618 -4.49 3.81 19.36
N VAL A 619 -3.79 3.36 18.32
CA VAL A 619 -4.37 2.98 17.02
C VAL A 619 -4.93 1.55 17.10
N ASP A 620 -5.96 1.23 16.31
CA ASP A 620 -6.52 -0.13 16.29
C ASP A 620 -5.50 -1.14 15.74
N THR A 621 -4.73 -0.77 14.71
CA THR A 621 -3.61 -1.55 14.18
C THR A 621 -2.62 -0.64 13.43
N VAL A 622 -1.47 -1.18 13.04
CA VAL A 622 -0.46 -0.51 12.21
C VAL A 622 -0.45 -1.07 10.80
N MET A 623 -0.53 -0.17 9.83
CA MET A 623 -0.26 -0.46 8.42
C MET A 623 1.24 -0.31 8.13
N ILE A 624 1.85 -1.36 7.61
CA ILE A 624 3.29 -1.52 7.36
C ILE A 624 3.58 -1.35 5.87
N GLY A 625 4.54 -0.48 5.53
CA GLY A 625 4.96 -0.21 4.16
C GLY A 625 6.37 -0.72 3.87
N ARG A 626 7.33 0.22 3.75
CA ARG A 626 8.75 -0.07 3.48
C ARG A 626 9.37 -1.13 4.42
N GLY A 627 8.92 -1.23 5.66
CA GLY A 627 9.39 -2.27 6.60
C GLY A 627 9.17 -3.69 6.07
N ALA A 628 7.99 -3.96 5.48
CA ALA A 628 7.70 -5.24 4.83
C ALA A 628 8.50 -5.45 3.54
N LEU A 629 8.74 -4.38 2.74
CA LEU A 629 9.57 -4.48 1.53
C LEU A 629 11.03 -4.85 1.84
N ILE A 630 11.58 -4.33 2.92
CA ILE A 630 12.94 -4.69 3.36
C ILE A 630 12.93 -6.08 4.02
N LYS A 631 11.86 -6.40 4.78
CA LYS A 631 11.78 -7.59 5.64
C LYS A 631 10.34 -8.15 5.67
N PRO A 632 9.93 -9.03 4.72
CA PRO A 632 8.55 -9.54 4.68
C PRO A 632 8.15 -10.34 5.92
N TRP A 633 9.10 -11.05 6.55
CA TRP A 633 8.88 -11.78 7.80
C TRP A 633 8.76 -10.87 9.04
N LEU A 634 8.66 -9.54 8.86
CA LEU A 634 8.21 -8.63 9.91
C LEU A 634 6.80 -8.97 10.41
N PHE A 635 5.93 -9.50 9.54
CA PHE A 635 4.63 -10.03 9.96
C PHE A 635 4.77 -11.25 10.89
N GLU A 636 5.75 -12.12 10.61
CA GLU A 636 6.06 -13.31 11.41
C GLU A 636 6.66 -12.90 12.78
N GLU A 637 7.54 -11.89 12.80
CA GLU A 637 8.04 -11.28 14.03
C GLU A 637 6.91 -10.70 14.90
N ILE A 638 5.93 -10.04 14.29
CA ILE A 638 4.77 -9.48 15.00
C ILE A 638 3.92 -10.59 15.58
N GLN A 639 3.61 -11.63 14.80
CA GLN A 639 2.83 -12.78 15.25
C GLN A 639 3.50 -13.53 16.41
N GLN A 640 4.83 -13.67 16.38
CA GLN A 640 5.59 -14.38 17.41
C GLN A 640 6.05 -13.49 18.58
N GLY A 641 5.96 -12.16 18.45
CA GLY A 641 6.41 -11.21 19.47
C GLY A 641 7.93 -11.20 19.70
N GLN A 642 8.73 -11.56 18.70
CA GLN A 642 10.20 -11.67 18.81
C GLN A 642 10.93 -11.26 17.52
N TYR A 643 12.24 -10.98 17.62
CA TYR A 643 13.07 -10.72 16.44
C TYR A 643 13.45 -12.04 15.76
N LEU A 644 13.47 -12.05 14.42
CA LEU A 644 13.81 -13.23 13.63
C LEU A 644 15.03 -12.98 12.75
N ASP A 645 16.15 -13.59 13.15
CA ASP A 645 17.44 -13.50 12.44
C ASP A 645 17.55 -14.53 11.31
N LYS A 646 16.67 -14.40 10.30
CA LYS A 646 16.59 -15.35 9.17
C LYS A 646 17.96 -15.47 8.46
N SER A 647 18.43 -16.69 8.31
CA SER A 647 19.65 -17.03 7.60
C SER A 647 19.59 -16.63 6.12
N ALA A 648 20.76 -16.53 5.47
CA ALA A 648 20.83 -16.25 4.03
C ALA A 648 20.04 -17.26 3.18
N SER A 649 20.07 -18.54 3.57
CA SER A 649 19.32 -19.61 2.90
C SER A 649 17.81 -19.47 3.08
N GLU A 650 17.32 -19.19 4.29
CA GLU A 650 15.88 -18.90 4.50
C GLU A 650 15.43 -17.70 3.66
N ARG A 651 16.21 -16.62 3.67
CA ARG A 651 15.93 -15.42 2.87
C ARG A 651 15.93 -15.71 1.37
N LEU A 652 16.77 -16.65 0.90
CA LEU A 652 16.77 -17.13 -0.48
C LEU A 652 15.47 -17.89 -0.82
N THR A 653 14.90 -18.67 0.12
CA THR A 653 13.60 -19.34 -0.12
C THR A 653 12.44 -18.37 -0.29
N TYR A 654 12.46 -17.20 0.37
CA TYR A 654 11.45 -16.15 0.13
C TYR A 654 11.55 -15.55 -1.28
N ILE A 655 12.77 -15.43 -1.82
CA ILE A 655 13.00 -15.04 -3.21
C ILE A 655 12.50 -16.13 -4.16
N GLU A 656 12.77 -17.40 -3.85
CA GLU A 656 12.23 -18.54 -4.61
C GLU A 656 10.70 -18.52 -4.67
N LYS A 657 10.04 -18.37 -3.51
CA LYS A 657 8.58 -18.23 -3.42
C LYS A 657 8.05 -17.10 -4.29
N PHE A 658 8.66 -15.90 -4.19
CA PHE A 658 8.29 -14.78 -5.05
C PHE A 658 8.42 -15.13 -6.54
N VAL A 659 9.49 -15.82 -6.96
CA VAL A 659 9.65 -16.27 -8.35
C VAL A 659 8.54 -17.24 -8.76
N ARG A 660 8.27 -18.28 -7.96
CA ARG A 660 7.18 -19.24 -8.24
C ARG A 660 5.83 -18.53 -8.38
N TYR A 661 5.51 -17.62 -7.47
CA TYR A 661 4.26 -16.85 -7.51
C TYR A 661 4.24 -15.84 -8.67
N GLY A 662 5.39 -15.32 -9.09
CA GLY A 662 5.52 -14.47 -10.27
C GLY A 662 5.27 -15.22 -11.57
N LEU A 663 5.80 -16.44 -11.71
CA LEU A 663 5.54 -17.31 -12.86
C LEU A 663 4.06 -17.75 -12.93
N ASP A 664 3.45 -18.01 -11.77
CA ASP A 664 2.01 -18.27 -11.62
C ASP A 664 1.15 -17.04 -11.98
N ALA A 665 1.54 -15.84 -11.56
CA ALA A 665 0.80 -14.60 -11.82
C ALA A 665 0.96 -14.08 -13.26
N TRP A 666 2.20 -13.98 -13.75
CA TRP A 666 2.53 -13.32 -15.02
C TRP A 666 2.78 -14.27 -16.20
N GLY A 667 2.97 -15.56 -15.93
CA GLY A 667 3.27 -16.57 -16.94
C GLY A 667 4.70 -17.13 -16.83
N SER A 668 4.91 -18.27 -17.48
CA SER A 668 6.20 -18.98 -17.54
C SER A 668 6.85 -18.91 -18.91
N ASP A 669 6.35 -18.03 -19.79
CA ASP A 669 6.95 -17.67 -21.09
C ASP A 669 7.98 -16.54 -20.93
N GLU A 670 8.62 -16.10 -22.04
CA GLU A 670 9.66 -15.06 -21.99
C GLU A 670 9.15 -13.75 -21.36
N LEU A 671 7.90 -13.39 -21.64
CA LEU A 671 7.26 -12.20 -21.09
C LEU A 671 7.00 -12.34 -19.59
N GLY A 672 6.41 -13.46 -19.15
CA GLY A 672 6.17 -13.74 -17.74
C GLY A 672 7.44 -13.85 -16.90
N ILE A 673 8.50 -14.47 -17.44
CA ILE A 673 9.85 -14.47 -16.83
C ILE A 673 10.40 -13.04 -16.73
N GLY A 674 10.30 -12.23 -17.79
CA GLY A 674 10.79 -10.86 -17.78
C GLY A 674 10.05 -9.95 -16.81
N PHE A 675 8.72 -10.10 -16.67
CA PHE A 675 7.94 -9.41 -15.63
C PHE A 675 8.34 -9.89 -14.23
N THR A 676 8.43 -11.20 -14.00
CA THR A 676 8.86 -11.78 -12.72
C THR A 676 10.22 -11.24 -12.30
N ARG A 677 11.21 -11.27 -13.20
CA ARG A 677 12.55 -10.73 -12.97
C ARG A 677 12.51 -9.25 -12.62
N ARG A 678 11.75 -8.46 -13.38
CA ARG A 678 11.66 -7.01 -13.17
C ARG A 678 11.07 -6.65 -11.81
N PHE A 679 9.95 -7.26 -11.42
CA PHE A 679 9.33 -6.98 -10.13
C PHE A 679 10.14 -7.55 -8.95
N LEU A 680 10.85 -8.66 -9.15
CA LEU A 680 11.82 -9.15 -8.18
C LEU A 680 12.99 -8.15 -8.01
N LEU A 681 13.54 -7.60 -9.09
CA LEU A 681 14.62 -6.59 -9.01
C LEU A 681 14.15 -5.29 -8.35
N GLU A 682 12.93 -4.82 -8.63
CA GLU A 682 12.36 -3.69 -7.89
C GLU A 682 12.21 -4.04 -6.39
N TRP A 683 11.78 -5.27 -6.01
CA TRP A 683 11.74 -5.68 -4.58
C TRP A 683 13.14 -5.80 -3.95
N LEU A 684 14.12 -6.39 -4.64
CA LEU A 684 15.51 -6.52 -4.16
C LEU A 684 16.15 -5.15 -3.87
N SER A 685 15.75 -4.09 -4.59
CA SER A 685 16.14 -2.70 -4.31
C SER A 685 15.68 -2.16 -2.93
N PHE A 686 14.81 -2.89 -2.23
CA PHE A 686 14.51 -2.69 -0.81
C PHE A 686 15.14 -3.77 0.06
N ALA A 687 15.02 -5.05 -0.32
CA ALA A 687 15.49 -6.17 0.50
C ALA A 687 16.99 -6.10 0.84
N HIS A 688 17.83 -5.55 -0.04
CA HIS A 688 19.27 -5.40 0.21
C HIS A 688 19.60 -4.49 1.42
N ARG A 689 18.65 -3.67 1.89
CA ARG A 689 18.79 -2.82 3.07
C ARG A 689 18.61 -3.58 4.39
N TYR A 690 18.20 -4.84 4.35
CA TYR A 690 18.11 -5.68 5.55
C TYR A 690 19.52 -5.98 6.07
N VAL A 691 19.76 -5.65 7.34
CA VAL A 691 20.93 -6.10 8.08
C VAL A 691 20.44 -7.19 9.04
N PRO A 692 21.06 -8.39 9.03
CA PRO A 692 20.73 -9.46 9.97
C PRO A 692 20.74 -8.99 11.42
N VAL A 693 19.78 -9.46 12.22
CA VAL A 693 19.67 -9.10 13.64
C VAL A 693 20.90 -9.55 14.41
N GLY A 694 21.46 -10.71 14.06
CA GLY A 694 22.70 -11.25 14.64
C GLY A 694 23.96 -10.40 14.36
N LEU A 695 23.89 -9.47 13.40
CA LEU A 695 24.98 -8.54 13.04
C LEU A 695 24.88 -7.18 13.75
N LEU A 696 23.77 -6.88 14.43
CA LEU A 696 23.56 -5.60 15.10
C LEU A 696 24.21 -5.56 16.49
N GLU A 697 24.79 -4.41 16.86
CA GLU A 697 25.24 -4.15 18.24
C GLU A 697 24.07 -3.71 19.15
N VAL A 698 23.04 -3.08 18.57
CA VAL A 698 21.94 -2.44 19.31
C VAL A 698 20.60 -2.73 18.62
N LEU A 699 19.58 -3.07 19.42
CA LEU A 699 18.19 -3.23 19.02
C LEU A 699 17.33 -2.13 19.67
N PRO A 700 16.19 -1.72 19.08
CA PRO A 700 15.63 -2.16 17.80
C PRO A 700 16.39 -1.59 16.57
N PRO A 701 16.37 -2.30 15.43
CA PRO A 701 16.81 -1.73 14.15
C PRO A 701 15.91 -0.55 13.74
N SER A 702 16.46 0.48 13.11
CA SER A 702 15.68 1.62 12.59
C SER A 702 15.64 1.56 11.07
N LEU A 703 14.44 1.72 10.50
CA LEU A 703 14.22 1.76 9.05
C LEU A 703 15.06 2.83 8.34
N ASN A 704 15.37 3.91 9.05
CA ASN A 704 16.00 5.10 8.51
C ASN A 704 17.53 5.08 8.65
N ASP A 705 18.10 4.15 9.42
CA ASP A 705 19.55 3.98 9.54
C ASP A 705 20.10 3.35 8.24
N ARG A 706 21.34 3.67 7.87
CA ARG A 706 22.03 3.11 6.69
C ARG A 706 23.24 2.28 7.10
N PRO A 707 23.42 1.06 6.57
CA PRO A 707 24.58 0.24 6.90
C PRO A 707 25.88 0.87 6.38
N PRO A 708 26.96 0.90 7.18
CA PRO A 708 28.31 1.06 6.65
C PRO A 708 28.69 -0.15 5.77
N ALA A 709 29.81 -0.08 5.06
CA ALA A 709 30.33 -1.23 4.31
C ALA A 709 30.65 -2.39 5.26
N TYR A 710 29.99 -3.54 5.05
CA TYR A 710 30.09 -4.73 5.90
C TYR A 710 30.09 -6.01 5.07
N VAL A 711 30.58 -7.10 5.65
CA VAL A 711 30.51 -8.46 5.10
C VAL A 711 29.44 -9.24 5.87
N GLY A 712 28.65 -10.05 5.17
CA GLY A 712 27.69 -10.96 5.80
C GLY A 712 28.37 -12.14 6.50
N ARG A 713 27.58 -13.00 7.16
CA ARG A 713 28.08 -14.26 7.75
C ARG A 713 28.61 -15.26 6.71
N ASN A 714 28.28 -15.05 5.44
CA ASN A 714 28.74 -15.83 4.29
C ASN A 714 28.59 -15.03 2.98
N ASP A 715 29.07 -15.59 1.88
CA ASP A 715 29.06 -14.95 0.55
C ASP A 715 27.65 -14.63 0.05
N LEU A 716 26.68 -15.52 0.29
CA LEU A 716 25.28 -15.30 -0.10
C LEU A 716 24.64 -14.13 0.65
N GLU A 717 24.93 -14.01 1.96
CA GLU A 717 24.49 -12.87 2.77
C GLU A 717 25.10 -11.55 2.28
N THR A 718 26.39 -11.59 1.92
CA THR A 718 27.12 -10.45 1.36
C THR A 718 26.56 -10.05 -0.01
N LEU A 719 26.27 -11.02 -0.87
CA LEU A 719 25.64 -10.80 -2.18
C LEU A 719 24.25 -10.17 -2.03
N MET A 720 23.44 -10.64 -1.08
CA MET A 720 22.12 -10.07 -0.78
C MET A 720 22.18 -8.66 -0.20
N ALA A 721 23.25 -8.31 0.53
CA ALA A 721 23.47 -6.97 1.08
C ALA A 721 24.01 -5.96 0.04
N SER A 722 24.50 -6.43 -1.12
CA SER A 722 25.09 -5.58 -2.15
C SER A 722 24.11 -4.51 -2.63
N GLY A 723 24.59 -3.26 -2.70
CA GLY A 723 23.85 -2.15 -3.32
C GLY A 723 23.93 -2.13 -4.86
N ASN A 724 24.63 -3.09 -5.48
CA ASN A 724 24.83 -3.13 -6.92
C ASN A 724 23.72 -3.94 -7.62
N TYR A 725 22.96 -3.30 -8.52
CA TYR A 725 21.89 -3.97 -9.26
C TYR A 725 22.38 -5.15 -10.13
N LYS A 726 23.66 -5.16 -10.55
CA LYS A 726 24.26 -6.30 -11.25
C LYS A 726 24.29 -7.56 -10.37
N ASP A 727 24.42 -7.42 -9.06
CA ASP A 727 24.37 -8.56 -8.13
C ASP A 727 22.94 -9.03 -7.88
N TRP A 728 21.97 -8.11 -7.83
CA TRP A 728 20.55 -8.48 -7.81
C TRP A 728 20.14 -9.26 -9.06
N ILE A 729 20.69 -8.90 -10.23
CA ILE A 729 20.52 -9.65 -11.48
C ILE A 729 21.03 -11.09 -11.31
N LYS A 730 22.25 -11.31 -10.79
CA LYS A 730 22.78 -12.67 -10.53
C LYS A 730 21.84 -13.48 -9.63
N ILE A 731 21.29 -12.87 -8.57
CA ILE A 731 20.29 -13.52 -7.69
C ILE A 731 19.05 -13.95 -8.50
N THR A 732 18.57 -13.12 -9.44
CA THR A 732 17.44 -13.52 -10.30
C THR A 732 17.79 -14.66 -11.27
N GLU A 733 19.04 -14.74 -11.73
CA GLU A 733 19.48 -15.79 -12.66
C GLU A 733 19.53 -17.17 -12.02
N MET A 734 19.71 -17.25 -10.69
CA MET A 734 19.61 -18.50 -9.91
C MET A 734 18.25 -19.21 -10.06
N PHE A 735 17.18 -18.47 -10.39
CA PHE A 735 15.82 -19.00 -10.49
C PHE A 735 15.18 -18.86 -11.87
N LEU A 736 15.56 -17.84 -12.64
CA LEU A 736 14.94 -17.48 -13.93
C LEU A 736 15.87 -17.75 -15.14
N GLY A 737 17.02 -18.39 -14.91
CA GLY A 737 18.07 -18.61 -15.91
C GLY A 737 18.70 -17.29 -16.39
N PRO A 738 19.55 -17.33 -17.43
CA PRO A 738 20.25 -16.15 -17.93
C PRO A 738 19.31 -15.04 -18.41
N VAL A 739 19.69 -13.78 -18.14
CA VAL A 739 18.98 -12.58 -18.61
C VAL A 739 18.81 -12.59 -20.14
N HIS A 740 17.69 -12.06 -20.64
CA HIS A 740 17.48 -11.86 -22.08
C HIS A 740 18.39 -10.73 -22.60
N PRO A 741 19.09 -10.86 -23.75
CA PRO A 741 20.07 -9.86 -24.20
C PRO A 741 19.53 -8.42 -24.31
N GLY A 742 18.25 -8.27 -24.69
CA GLY A 742 17.53 -6.99 -24.74
C GLY A 742 16.78 -6.60 -23.46
N PHE A 743 17.14 -7.14 -22.28
CA PHE A 743 16.57 -6.76 -20.98
C PHE A 743 17.42 -5.67 -20.31
N GLU A 744 16.80 -4.54 -20.03
CA GLU A 744 17.43 -3.43 -19.32
C GLU A 744 16.75 -3.22 -17.97
N PHE A 745 17.53 -3.16 -16.89
CA PHE A 745 17.04 -2.76 -15.57
C PHE A 745 17.79 -1.53 -15.06
N GLN A 746 17.03 -0.47 -14.77
CA GLN A 746 17.50 0.66 -13.98
C GLN A 746 16.60 0.77 -12.74
N PRO A 747 17.18 0.68 -11.52
CA PRO A 747 16.44 0.84 -10.28
C PRO A 747 15.58 2.10 -10.30
N LYS A 748 14.30 1.98 -9.93
CA LYS A 748 13.37 3.12 -9.85
C LYS A 748 13.88 4.20 -8.90
N HIS A 749 14.45 3.76 -7.79
CA HIS A 749 15.16 4.58 -6.84
C HIS A 749 16.64 4.58 -7.27
N ARG A 750 17.16 5.72 -7.72
CA ARG A 750 18.62 5.90 -7.82
C ARG A 750 19.20 6.03 -6.41
N SER A 751 19.29 4.92 -5.70
CA SER A 751 20.51 4.65 -4.95
C SER A 751 21.67 4.62 -5.96
N ASN A 752 22.84 5.12 -5.58
CA ASN A 752 23.97 5.26 -6.50
C ASN A 752 24.66 3.90 -6.75
N ALA A 753 23.93 2.98 -7.38
CA ALA A 753 24.51 1.77 -7.96
C ALA A 753 25.36 2.17 -9.17
N TYR A 754 26.64 2.46 -8.92
CA TYR A 754 27.61 2.84 -9.94
C TYR A 754 27.69 1.75 -11.02
N GLU A 755 27.76 2.18 -12.28
CA GLU A 755 28.39 1.37 -13.31
C GLU A 755 29.89 1.30 -12.99
N ALA A 756 30.27 0.32 -12.18
CA ALA A 756 31.64 -0.15 -12.19
C ALA A 756 31.89 -0.78 -13.57
N GLU A 757 32.73 -0.09 -14.36
CA GLU A 757 33.41 -0.66 -15.51
C GLU A 757 34.35 -1.77 -15.01
N GLY A 758 34.29 -2.91 -15.68
CA GLY A 758 34.97 -4.16 -15.36
C GLY A 758 34.50 -5.21 -16.35
#